data_AF-A0A011W080-F1
#
_entry.id   AF-A0A011W080-F1
#
_cell.length_a   1.000
_cell.length_b   1.000
_cell.length_c   1.000
_cell.angle_alpha   90.00
_cell.angle_beta   90.00
_cell.angle_gamma   90.00
#
_symmetry.space_group_name_H-M   'P 1'
#
loop_
_entity.id
_entity.type
_entity.pdbx_description
1 polymer ?
#
loop_
_entity_poly.entity_id
_entity_poly.type
_entity_poly.pdbx_seq_one_letter_code
_entity_poly.pdbx_strand_id
1 'polypeptide(L)'
;MSGNNTLKKATAGLLAFVLAAGMMPVSAETISKDGTAVVAVTAEKEKEAEIWSGKGKGTKADPFQIASAEEWKQLAEKVNEGESFSGKYFMLTKDITVTEMIGKNEHPTETVSRPFSGIFDGNGHTMTLKIDESKKDADKMTHCAAPFCGVKDAVIKNLTVDGSVKSGIHSAGVVGAALGTLEIENVLVAADISGGTHNGGLIGHSYNAEVKLKNCGFTGNVKATDVACGLVGWCGYNANITVDNCLISGKCTDAGKVNPIADGMSGTVNIKDTYSTFVGTGSNALSFTGEVKAISDLTAPVAVEEELVYDEEEHELVKAGSVKGAKMVYSLSANGTYTEETPKVTDAGEYKVWYKLEGMGNCTAKAVNVSVGKADIEPSVYVANWAIGDEPSVPVVEGNKGDGEVTFEYKPIDSDDKTYTDKVPAEVGKYIVKATIPETENYFGGEAYCFFDVEIKYTWHEATDASCDKDGNSGYFDGSDGKFYIFADGAYQEIEKDSWKIPATGHTYGEPEWKWAEDHRSAVASFKCEDCDHVENIKAVVTSKIMDATCTKDGEGYYTATVSFGGEVYTETKEIVLHATGHSYTKTEWIWKKNASGATVNVICDKCGDTLTAEAEISVKIINPTYNTEGKKIYTATATIEGVEYTDVRTIKIDKLSTATKLSYEAGSGSAVLSWTPVADAEKYAVCAYISGVWRKFEEVDGTSYEIKGLNPGTVYKVAVIAYANGSWSTDTSNAIGVGCKSKFPGVDVEVSHKRFKLTWTPVEDAERYAIAIYKNGEWVVVAREDADVTSVISPEFEPGTYKMVVCARINGEWDLRKFESRTFEVTIRE
;
A
#
# COMPACT_ATOMS: atom_id res chain seq x y z
N MET A 1 30.71 51.92 2.60
CA MET A 1 31.76 51.89 1.54
C MET A 1 31.47 50.68 0.66
N SER A 2 31.93 50.69 -0.60
CA SER A 2 31.88 49.60 -1.61
C SER A 2 31.57 48.18 -1.09
N GLY A 3 30.62 47.40 -1.58
CA GLY A 3 29.79 47.53 -2.79
C GLY A 3 30.14 46.45 -3.83
N ASN A 4 29.16 45.62 -4.20
CA ASN A 4 29.10 45.05 -5.55
C ASN A 4 27.63 44.77 -5.94
N ASN A 5 27.28 45.02 -7.19
CA ASN A 5 25.91 44.95 -7.72
C ASN A 5 25.69 43.66 -8.51
N THR A 6 24.58 42.95 -8.24
CA THR A 6 23.96 42.08 -9.26
C THR A 6 22.44 42.04 -9.14
N LEU A 7 21.82 43.22 -9.14
CA LEU A 7 20.38 43.34 -9.40
C LEU A 7 20.18 43.58 -10.90
N LYS A 8 19.90 42.52 -11.68
CA LYS A 8 19.21 42.52 -12.99
C LYS A 8 19.22 41.16 -13.69
N LYS A 9 18.09 40.46 -13.62
CA LYS A 9 17.36 39.96 -14.81
C LYS A 9 15.92 39.60 -14.39
N ALA A 10 15.11 40.65 -14.27
CA ALA A 10 13.69 40.50 -14.51
C ALA A 10 13.49 40.78 -16.00
N THR A 11 13.23 39.73 -16.78
CA THR A 11 12.86 39.81 -18.20
C THR A 11 11.40 39.30 -18.23
N ALA A 12 10.38 40.16 -18.23
CA ALA A 12 9.90 41.02 -19.31
C ALA A 12 9.08 40.26 -20.38
N GLY A 13 7.94 39.69 -19.98
CA GLY A 13 7.03 38.93 -20.86
C GLY A 13 5.52 39.19 -20.69
N LEU A 14 5.07 40.11 -19.83
CA LEU A 14 3.61 40.31 -19.58
C LEU A 14 3.21 41.75 -19.18
N LEU A 15 3.26 42.69 -20.12
CA LEU A 15 2.75 44.06 -19.89
C LEU A 15 2.19 44.75 -21.14
N ALA A 16 1.10 44.21 -21.70
CA ALA A 16 0.27 44.86 -22.73
C ALA A 16 -1.17 44.29 -22.76
N PHE A 17 -1.86 44.31 -21.61
CA PHE A 17 -3.26 43.84 -21.49
C PHE A 17 -4.20 45.00 -21.15
N VAL A 18 -4.50 45.84 -22.15
CA VAL A 18 -5.55 46.88 -22.07
C VAL A 18 -6.25 46.97 -23.44
N LEU A 19 -7.58 47.02 -23.44
CA LEU A 19 -8.51 47.11 -24.59
C LEU A 19 -8.70 45.85 -25.46
N ALA A 20 -9.59 44.96 -25.02
CA ALA A 20 -10.69 44.42 -25.85
C ALA A 20 -11.66 43.52 -25.04
N ALA A 21 -12.12 44.00 -23.88
CA ALA A 21 -13.23 43.38 -23.14
C ALA A 21 -14.19 44.50 -22.69
N GLY A 22 -15.44 44.43 -23.15
CA GLY A 22 -16.51 45.35 -22.73
C GLY A 22 -16.95 46.37 -23.79
N MET A 23 -17.83 45.94 -24.70
CA MET A 23 -19.05 46.70 -25.08
C MET A 23 -19.97 45.82 -25.94
N MET A 24 -21.19 45.58 -25.45
CA MET A 24 -22.31 45.13 -26.29
C MET A 24 -22.92 46.35 -27.03
N PRO A 25 -23.53 46.18 -28.21
CA PRO A 25 -24.05 47.29 -29.00
C PRO A 25 -25.40 47.80 -28.46
N VAL A 26 -25.57 49.12 -28.37
CA VAL A 26 -26.87 49.76 -28.13
C VAL A 26 -27.05 50.98 -29.04
N SER A 27 -28.05 50.88 -29.92
CA SER A 27 -28.78 51.93 -30.67
C SER A 27 -28.04 53.03 -31.43
N ALA A 28 -28.25 53.04 -32.75
CA ALA A 28 -28.84 54.19 -33.44
C ALA A 28 -30.06 53.70 -34.25
N GLU A 29 -31.04 54.57 -34.48
CA GLU A 29 -32.42 54.19 -34.81
C GLU A 29 -32.68 53.86 -36.28
N THR A 30 -33.70 53.03 -36.53
CA THR A 30 -34.40 52.98 -37.82
C THR A 30 -35.52 54.03 -37.83
N ILE A 31 -35.52 54.95 -38.81
CA ILE A 31 -36.76 55.59 -39.26
C ILE A 31 -37.34 54.72 -40.38
N SER A 32 -38.57 54.25 -40.20
CA SER A 32 -39.27 53.46 -41.19
C SER A 32 -39.79 54.32 -42.34
N LYS A 33 -39.93 53.69 -43.51
CA LYS A 33 -41.15 53.87 -44.31
C LYS A 33 -41.80 52.51 -44.48
N ASP A 34 -42.97 52.38 -43.85
CA ASP A 34 -44.08 51.51 -44.23
C ASP A 34 -43.76 50.03 -44.54
N GLY A 35 -43.67 49.24 -43.47
CA GLY A 35 -44.56 48.08 -43.31
C GLY A 35 -44.22 46.74 -44.00
N THR A 36 -44.64 45.68 -43.28
CA THR A 36 -44.89 44.31 -43.77
C THR A 36 -43.72 43.43 -44.27
N ALA A 37 -43.25 42.61 -43.31
CA ALA A 37 -43.36 41.14 -43.32
C ALA A 37 -42.39 40.25 -44.16
N VAL A 38 -41.48 39.61 -43.41
CA VAL A 38 -41.07 38.18 -43.44
C VAL A 38 -40.75 37.49 -44.78
N VAL A 39 -39.48 37.13 -44.93
CA VAL A 39 -39.09 35.77 -45.39
C VAL A 39 -38.01 35.25 -44.44
N ALA A 40 -38.22 34.07 -43.86
CA ALA A 40 -37.20 33.39 -43.06
C ALA A 40 -36.28 32.58 -43.98
N VAL A 41 -34.96 32.67 -43.76
CA VAL A 41 -33.99 31.68 -44.23
C VAL A 41 -33.18 31.24 -43.01
N THR A 42 -33.49 30.06 -42.52
CA THR A 42 -32.76 29.41 -41.42
C THR A 42 -31.41 28.90 -41.92
N ALA A 43 -30.33 29.46 -41.40
CA ALA A 43 -29.02 28.81 -41.44
C ALA A 43 -28.93 27.86 -40.24
N GLU A 44 -29.20 26.58 -40.47
CA GLU A 44 -28.95 25.55 -39.45
C GLU A 44 -27.44 25.43 -39.25
N LYS A 45 -26.99 25.54 -37.98
CA LYS A 45 -25.65 25.13 -37.62
C LYS A 45 -25.62 23.60 -37.59
N GLU A 46 -25.08 22.99 -38.64
CA GLU A 46 -24.69 21.58 -38.54
C GLU A 46 -23.67 21.44 -37.42
N LYS A 47 -24.01 20.57 -36.47
CA LYS A 47 -23.22 20.24 -35.31
C LYS A 47 -22.20 19.21 -35.77
N GLU A 48 -20.90 19.53 -35.76
CA GLU A 48 -19.86 18.53 -36.07
C GLU A 48 -20.10 17.29 -35.20
N ALA A 49 -20.35 16.16 -35.86
CA ALA A 49 -20.68 14.92 -35.18
C ALA A 49 -19.40 14.33 -34.57
N GLU A 50 -19.47 13.96 -33.29
CA GLU A 50 -18.38 13.33 -32.58
C GLU A 50 -18.11 11.94 -33.20
N ILE A 51 -16.99 11.79 -33.91
CA ILE A 51 -16.66 10.59 -34.71
C ILE A 51 -16.55 9.33 -33.84
N TRP A 52 -16.27 9.50 -32.54
CA TRP A 52 -16.18 8.43 -31.55
C TRP A 52 -17.02 8.78 -30.32
N SER A 53 -18.03 7.97 -30.01
CA SER A 53 -18.93 8.14 -28.86
C SER A 53 -18.46 7.44 -27.57
N GLY A 54 -17.35 6.70 -27.62
CA GLY A 54 -16.74 6.05 -26.46
C GLY A 54 -15.80 6.98 -25.67
N LYS A 55 -15.11 6.43 -24.67
CA LYS A 55 -14.13 7.21 -23.89
C LYS A 55 -12.82 7.45 -24.64
N GLY A 56 -12.11 8.51 -24.24
CA GLY A 56 -10.78 8.87 -24.72
C GLY A 56 -10.78 9.75 -25.97
N LYS A 57 -9.62 10.29 -26.35
CA LYS A 57 -9.43 11.25 -27.45
C LYS A 57 -8.64 10.71 -28.64
N GLY A 58 -8.27 9.44 -28.61
CA GLY A 58 -7.49 8.80 -29.66
C GLY A 58 -6.02 9.24 -29.70
N THR A 59 -5.49 9.73 -28.59
CA THR A 59 -4.08 10.17 -28.47
C THR A 59 -3.27 9.14 -27.68
N LYS A 60 -1.92 9.20 -27.74
CA LYS A 60 -1.07 8.25 -27.00
C LYS A 60 -1.28 8.29 -25.48
N ALA A 61 -1.61 9.46 -24.92
CA ALA A 61 -1.83 9.65 -23.48
C ALA A 61 -3.29 9.40 -23.06
N ASP A 62 -4.23 9.50 -24.01
CA ASP A 62 -5.66 9.31 -23.81
C ASP A 62 -6.24 8.58 -25.05
N PRO A 63 -6.00 7.26 -25.17
CA PRO A 63 -6.44 6.46 -26.31
C PRO A 63 -7.94 6.24 -26.27
N PHE A 64 -8.55 6.02 -27.43
CA PHE A 64 -9.95 5.61 -27.52
C PHE A 64 -10.13 4.24 -26.83
N GLN A 65 -10.94 4.20 -25.78
CA GLN A 65 -11.09 3.01 -24.94
C GLN A 65 -12.22 2.13 -25.46
N ILE A 66 -11.94 0.84 -25.64
CA ILE A 66 -12.93 -0.18 -25.97
C ILE A 66 -13.05 -1.12 -24.77
N ALA A 67 -14.26 -1.25 -24.24
CA ALA A 67 -14.59 -2.08 -23.08
C ALA A 67 -15.65 -3.15 -23.40
N SER A 68 -16.17 -3.17 -24.63
CA SER A 68 -17.32 -3.97 -25.03
C SER A 68 -17.35 -4.27 -26.53
N ALA A 69 -18.18 -5.27 -26.90
CA ALA A 69 -18.46 -5.61 -28.29
C ALA A 69 -19.17 -4.48 -29.07
N GLU A 70 -19.97 -3.64 -28.40
CA GLU A 70 -20.70 -2.55 -29.07
C GLU A 70 -19.77 -1.38 -29.40
N GLU A 71 -18.80 -1.06 -28.54
CA GLU A 71 -17.76 -0.05 -28.86
C GLU A 71 -16.82 -0.54 -29.98
N TRP A 72 -16.51 -1.84 -30.01
CA TRP A 72 -15.82 -2.45 -31.14
C TRP A 72 -16.63 -2.33 -32.44
N LYS A 73 -17.94 -2.62 -32.38
CA LYS A 73 -18.85 -2.47 -33.52
C LYS A 73 -18.94 -1.02 -34.00
N GLN A 74 -18.97 -0.04 -33.10
CA GLN A 74 -18.91 1.40 -33.47
C GLN A 74 -17.61 1.74 -34.23
N LEU A 75 -16.45 1.21 -33.79
CA LEU A 75 -15.20 1.38 -34.54
C LEU A 75 -15.27 0.71 -35.92
N ALA A 76 -15.77 -0.52 -35.99
CA ALA A 76 -15.96 -1.23 -37.24
C ALA A 76 -16.88 -0.47 -38.19
N GLU A 77 -18.02 0.04 -37.73
CA GLU A 77 -18.94 0.88 -38.49
C GLU A 77 -18.23 2.13 -39.05
N LYS A 78 -17.48 2.89 -38.23
CA LYS A 78 -16.79 4.10 -38.68
C LYS A 78 -15.69 3.85 -39.71
N VAL A 79 -14.85 2.83 -39.50
CA VAL A 79 -13.87 2.40 -40.53
C VAL A 79 -14.60 1.96 -41.79
N ASN A 80 -15.68 1.18 -41.64
CA ASN A 80 -16.50 0.68 -42.74
C ASN A 80 -17.35 1.74 -43.44
N GLU A 81 -17.45 2.95 -42.90
CA GLU A 81 -17.99 4.18 -43.52
C GLU A 81 -16.92 4.95 -44.29
N GLY A 82 -15.66 4.91 -43.85
CA GLY A 82 -14.50 5.48 -44.54
C GLY A 82 -13.41 6.07 -43.64
N GLU A 83 -13.61 6.10 -42.32
CA GLU A 83 -12.66 6.73 -41.39
C GLU A 83 -11.43 5.84 -41.15
N SER A 84 -10.27 6.27 -41.65
CA SER A 84 -9.02 5.49 -41.52
C SER A 84 -8.46 5.43 -40.09
N PHE A 85 -8.81 6.41 -39.24
CA PHE A 85 -8.19 6.65 -37.94
C PHE A 85 -6.64 6.74 -37.95
N SER A 86 -6.05 7.21 -39.07
CA SER A 86 -4.59 7.34 -39.20
C SER A 86 -3.96 8.12 -38.05
N GLY A 87 -2.96 7.51 -37.39
CA GLY A 87 -2.25 8.10 -36.26
C GLY A 87 -3.05 8.21 -34.94
N LYS A 88 -4.26 7.65 -34.88
CA LYS A 88 -5.06 7.56 -33.64
C LYS A 88 -4.74 6.31 -32.84
N TYR A 89 -4.89 6.39 -31.53
CA TYR A 89 -4.63 5.30 -30.59
C TYR A 89 -5.92 4.72 -30.04
N PHE A 90 -6.02 3.40 -30.01
CA PHE A 90 -7.09 2.63 -29.41
C PHE A 90 -6.52 1.70 -28.34
N MET A 91 -7.29 1.44 -27.28
CA MET A 91 -6.88 0.57 -26.19
C MET A 91 -8.04 -0.28 -25.67
N LEU A 92 -7.83 -1.59 -25.51
CA LEU A 92 -8.77 -2.43 -24.76
C LEU A 92 -8.64 -2.12 -23.26
N THR A 93 -9.77 -2.07 -22.57
CA THR A 93 -9.85 -1.92 -21.10
C THR A 93 -10.54 -3.11 -20.42
N LYS A 94 -11.03 -4.05 -21.24
CA LYS A 94 -11.65 -5.32 -20.87
C LYS A 94 -11.46 -6.31 -22.02
N ASP A 95 -11.65 -7.59 -21.70
CA ASP A 95 -11.80 -8.64 -22.70
C ASP A 95 -13.12 -8.43 -23.47
N ILE A 96 -13.12 -8.67 -24.78
CA ILE A 96 -14.27 -8.44 -25.67
C ILE A 96 -14.55 -9.63 -26.58
N THR A 97 -15.80 -9.75 -27.03
CA THR A 97 -16.18 -10.65 -28.14
C THR A 97 -16.33 -9.84 -29.42
N VAL A 98 -15.80 -10.35 -30.53
CA VAL A 98 -15.83 -9.71 -31.86
C VAL A 98 -16.61 -10.56 -32.86
N THR A 99 -17.69 -9.99 -33.40
CA THR A 99 -18.47 -10.54 -34.53
C THR A 99 -18.32 -9.68 -35.79
N GLU A 100 -18.16 -8.36 -35.64
CA GLU A 100 -18.03 -7.41 -36.74
C GLU A 100 -16.55 -7.19 -37.12
N MET A 101 -16.28 -7.10 -38.41
CA MET A 101 -14.92 -6.92 -38.94
C MET A 101 -14.63 -5.44 -39.22
N ILE A 102 -13.46 -4.98 -38.78
CA ILE A 102 -12.93 -3.66 -39.06
C ILE A 102 -12.32 -3.65 -40.46
N GLY A 103 -12.85 -2.80 -41.32
CA GLY A 103 -12.42 -2.63 -42.71
C GLY A 103 -13.16 -3.55 -43.68
N LYS A 104 -13.14 -3.17 -44.96
CA LYS A 104 -13.77 -3.90 -46.06
C LYS A 104 -12.78 -4.23 -47.16
N ASN A 105 -12.78 -5.48 -47.61
CA ASN A 105 -12.13 -5.94 -48.82
C ASN A 105 -13.20 -6.20 -49.89
N GLU A 106 -13.30 -5.31 -50.88
CA GLU A 106 -14.29 -5.41 -51.96
C GLU A 106 -13.69 -6.22 -53.13
N HIS A 107 -14.02 -7.51 -53.15
CA HIS A 107 -13.67 -8.43 -54.23
C HIS A 107 -14.26 -7.95 -55.58
N PRO A 108 -13.55 -8.04 -56.73
CA PRO A 108 -12.28 -8.75 -56.96
C PRO A 108 -11.03 -7.85 -57.13
N THR A 109 -11.16 -6.52 -57.10
CA THR A 109 -10.11 -5.61 -57.60
C THR A 109 -9.05 -5.24 -56.54
N GLU A 110 -8.38 -6.26 -55.96
CA GLU A 110 -7.11 -6.21 -55.23
C GLU A 110 -6.84 -5.08 -54.21
N THR A 111 -7.86 -4.39 -53.68
CA THR A 111 -7.68 -3.32 -52.69
C THR A 111 -8.67 -3.37 -51.56
N VAL A 112 -8.16 -3.36 -50.31
CA VAL A 112 -8.94 -2.99 -49.13
C VAL A 112 -9.46 -1.56 -49.35
N SER A 113 -10.76 -1.40 -49.53
CA SER A 113 -11.37 -0.10 -49.88
C SER A 113 -11.40 0.85 -48.69
N ARG A 114 -11.41 0.30 -47.47
CA ARG A 114 -11.54 1.04 -46.19
C ARG A 114 -10.63 0.41 -45.11
N PRO A 115 -9.30 0.61 -45.17
CA PRO A 115 -8.37 0.03 -44.21
C PRO A 115 -8.34 0.82 -42.90
N PHE A 116 -8.09 0.12 -41.79
CA PHE A 116 -7.70 0.76 -40.52
C PHE A 116 -6.22 1.14 -40.51
N SER A 117 -5.91 2.35 -40.05
CA SER A 117 -4.55 2.94 -40.01
C SER A 117 -4.16 3.48 -38.63
N GLY A 118 -4.84 3.01 -37.57
CA GLY A 118 -4.54 3.40 -36.19
C GLY A 118 -3.50 2.51 -35.52
N ILE A 119 -3.26 2.83 -34.25
CA ILE A 119 -2.44 2.05 -33.32
C ILE A 119 -3.40 1.40 -32.31
N PHE A 120 -3.44 0.08 -32.26
CA PHE A 120 -4.32 -0.69 -31.41
C PHE A 120 -3.53 -1.43 -30.31
N ASP A 121 -3.78 -1.09 -29.05
CA ASP A 121 -3.17 -1.70 -27.88
C ASP A 121 -4.19 -2.60 -27.17
N GLY A 122 -4.00 -3.92 -27.23
CA GLY A 122 -4.81 -4.87 -26.49
C GLY A 122 -4.61 -4.77 -24.97
N ASN A 123 -3.56 -4.08 -24.49
CA ASN A 123 -3.30 -3.85 -23.07
C ASN A 123 -3.32 -5.12 -22.19
N GLY A 124 -3.01 -6.29 -22.77
CA GLY A 124 -3.04 -7.60 -22.12
C GLY A 124 -4.41 -8.30 -22.11
N HIS A 125 -5.45 -7.70 -22.71
CA HIS A 125 -6.79 -8.26 -22.77
C HIS A 125 -6.97 -9.29 -23.91
N THR A 126 -8.06 -10.06 -23.79
CA THR A 126 -8.46 -11.08 -24.76
C THR A 126 -9.56 -10.58 -25.71
N MET A 127 -9.39 -10.85 -26.99
CA MET A 127 -10.39 -10.65 -28.05
C MET A 127 -10.88 -12.02 -28.55
N THR A 128 -12.10 -12.41 -28.18
CA THR A 128 -12.72 -13.67 -28.61
C THR A 128 -13.48 -13.49 -29.92
N LEU A 129 -12.99 -14.09 -31.00
CA LEU A 129 -13.59 -14.03 -32.33
C LEU A 129 -14.80 -14.97 -32.45
N LYS A 130 -15.85 -14.51 -33.12
CA LYS A 130 -17.04 -15.29 -33.48
C LYS A 130 -17.49 -14.95 -34.90
N ILE A 131 -16.57 -15.09 -35.86
CA ILE A 131 -16.82 -14.79 -37.28
C ILE A 131 -17.13 -16.13 -37.98
N ASP A 132 -18.41 -16.46 -38.18
CA ASP A 132 -18.84 -17.66 -38.91
C ASP A 132 -19.78 -17.29 -40.07
N GLU A 133 -19.25 -17.41 -41.29
CA GLU A 133 -19.97 -17.17 -42.53
C GLU A 133 -20.33 -18.46 -43.28
N SER A 134 -20.27 -19.63 -42.63
CA SER A 134 -20.54 -20.93 -43.27
C SER A 134 -21.95 -21.11 -43.83
N LYS A 135 -22.86 -20.17 -43.58
CA LYS A 135 -24.20 -20.08 -44.19
C LYS A 135 -24.25 -19.24 -45.47
N LYS A 136 -23.17 -18.52 -45.83
CA LYS A 136 -23.04 -17.81 -47.10
C LYS A 136 -22.60 -18.80 -48.20
N ASP A 137 -23.03 -18.54 -49.42
CA ASP A 137 -22.46 -19.21 -50.60
C ASP A 137 -20.96 -18.88 -50.70
N ALA A 138 -20.15 -19.80 -51.24
CA ALA A 138 -18.69 -19.67 -51.23
C ALA A 138 -18.16 -18.44 -51.99
N ASP A 139 -18.88 -17.99 -53.01
CA ASP A 139 -18.62 -16.77 -53.80
C ASP A 139 -19.01 -15.47 -53.06
N LYS A 140 -19.71 -15.58 -51.93
CA LYS A 140 -20.20 -14.46 -51.10
C LYS A 140 -19.55 -14.40 -49.72
N MET A 141 -18.66 -15.34 -49.41
CA MET A 141 -17.84 -15.28 -48.20
C MET A 141 -16.87 -14.10 -48.27
N THR A 142 -16.63 -13.46 -47.14
CA THR A 142 -15.72 -12.33 -47.02
C THR A 142 -14.28 -12.77 -47.32
N HIS A 143 -13.64 -12.07 -48.26
CA HIS A 143 -12.21 -12.24 -48.49
C HIS A 143 -11.44 -11.51 -47.38
N CYS A 144 -10.33 -12.10 -46.91
CA CYS A 144 -9.53 -11.53 -45.84
C CYS A 144 -10.31 -11.37 -44.52
N ALA A 145 -11.11 -12.37 -44.12
CA ALA A 145 -11.87 -12.30 -42.88
C ALA A 145 -10.97 -12.41 -41.64
N ALA A 146 -11.06 -11.42 -40.75
CA ALA A 146 -10.29 -11.26 -39.53
C ALA A 146 -10.93 -10.12 -38.70
N PRO A 147 -10.65 -9.96 -37.39
CA PRO A 147 -11.12 -8.80 -36.64
C PRO A 147 -10.72 -7.49 -37.33
N PHE A 148 -9.50 -7.39 -37.87
CA PHE A 148 -9.12 -6.37 -38.85
C PHE A 148 -9.10 -6.97 -40.25
N CYS A 149 -10.23 -6.97 -40.96
CA CYS A 149 -10.34 -7.49 -42.32
C CYS A 149 -9.33 -6.82 -43.27
N GLY A 150 -9.04 -5.53 -43.07
CA GLY A 150 -7.90 -4.90 -43.73
C GLY A 150 -7.31 -3.70 -42.99
N VAL A 151 -5.99 -3.59 -43.05
CA VAL A 151 -5.21 -2.52 -42.42
C VAL A 151 -4.23 -1.88 -43.40
N LYS A 152 -3.82 -0.66 -43.10
CA LYS A 152 -2.76 0.05 -43.82
C LYS A 152 -1.98 0.94 -42.86
N ASP A 153 -0.66 0.82 -42.80
CA ASP A 153 0.20 1.67 -41.95
C ASP A 153 -0.22 1.63 -40.47
N ALA A 154 -0.40 0.42 -39.95
CA ALA A 154 -1.01 0.15 -38.64
C ALA A 154 -0.07 -0.57 -37.67
N VAL A 155 -0.34 -0.41 -36.36
CA VAL A 155 0.36 -1.13 -35.28
C VAL A 155 -0.65 -1.84 -34.41
N ILE A 156 -0.49 -3.14 -34.14
CA ILE A 156 -1.36 -3.93 -33.27
C ILE A 156 -0.51 -4.64 -32.23
N LYS A 157 -0.79 -4.47 -30.94
CA LYS A 157 0.09 -5.02 -29.89
C LYS A 157 -0.62 -5.43 -28.61
N ASN A 158 0.08 -6.19 -27.77
CA ASN A 158 -0.33 -6.59 -26.42
C ASN A 158 -1.72 -7.26 -26.36
N LEU A 159 -2.00 -8.18 -27.27
CA LEU A 159 -3.34 -8.74 -27.47
C LEU A 159 -3.32 -10.27 -27.43
N THR A 160 -4.27 -10.88 -26.72
CA THR A 160 -4.59 -12.29 -26.90
C THR A 160 -5.83 -12.40 -27.80
N VAL A 161 -5.78 -13.27 -28.81
CA VAL A 161 -6.91 -13.55 -29.70
C VAL A 161 -7.31 -15.00 -29.54
N ASP A 162 -8.59 -15.24 -29.29
CA ASP A 162 -9.18 -16.56 -29.07
C ASP A 162 -10.47 -16.73 -29.91
N GLY A 163 -11.15 -17.87 -29.83
CA GLY A 163 -12.41 -18.12 -30.55
C GLY A 163 -12.18 -18.63 -31.97
N SER A 164 -12.97 -18.19 -32.95
CA SER A 164 -12.87 -18.71 -34.31
C SER A 164 -13.23 -17.75 -35.45
N VAL A 165 -12.64 -18.04 -36.61
CA VAL A 165 -12.94 -17.44 -37.92
C VAL A 165 -13.22 -18.55 -38.93
N LYS A 166 -14.35 -18.44 -39.64
CA LYS A 166 -14.77 -19.35 -40.70
C LYS A 166 -15.40 -18.57 -41.85
N SER A 167 -14.61 -18.29 -42.87
CA SER A 167 -15.03 -17.46 -44.01
C SER A 167 -14.22 -17.80 -45.27
N GLY A 168 -13.98 -16.84 -46.17
CA GLY A 168 -13.43 -17.05 -47.50
C GLY A 168 -11.92 -17.23 -47.53
N ILE A 169 -11.35 -16.79 -48.65
CA ILE A 169 -9.92 -16.83 -48.95
C ILE A 169 -9.16 -15.84 -48.04
N HIS A 170 -7.95 -16.20 -47.61
CA HIS A 170 -7.07 -15.38 -46.75
C HIS A 170 -7.64 -15.03 -45.36
N SER A 171 -8.41 -15.94 -44.75
CA SER A 171 -8.91 -15.76 -43.38
C SER A 171 -7.76 -15.83 -42.35
N ALA A 172 -7.85 -15.04 -41.26
CA ALA A 172 -6.81 -14.97 -40.22
C ALA A 172 -7.29 -14.50 -38.85
N GLY A 173 -6.45 -14.69 -37.82
CA GLY A 173 -6.75 -14.32 -36.43
C GLY A 173 -6.62 -12.84 -36.11
N VAL A 174 -5.74 -12.07 -36.77
CA VAL A 174 -5.54 -10.63 -36.45
C VAL A 174 -5.88 -9.75 -37.64
N VAL A 175 -5.17 -9.94 -38.76
CA VAL A 175 -5.28 -9.10 -39.94
C VAL A 175 -5.59 -9.95 -41.16
N GLY A 176 -6.67 -9.63 -41.89
CA GLY A 176 -6.98 -10.30 -43.14
C GLY A 176 -6.00 -9.86 -44.23
N ALA A 177 -6.04 -8.56 -44.57
CA ALA A 177 -5.20 -7.93 -45.58
C ALA A 177 -4.30 -6.85 -44.97
N ALA A 178 -2.99 -6.96 -45.20
CA ALA A 178 -2.02 -5.92 -44.83
C ALA A 178 -1.59 -5.09 -46.05
N LEU A 179 -1.51 -3.76 -45.90
CA LEU A 179 -1.02 -2.82 -46.91
C LEU A 179 -0.03 -1.83 -46.28
N GLY A 180 0.91 -1.30 -47.08
CA GLY A 180 1.89 -0.33 -46.60
C GLY A 180 2.80 -0.93 -45.52
N THR A 181 2.76 -0.39 -44.31
CA THR A 181 3.47 -0.93 -43.14
C THR A 181 2.53 -1.60 -42.14
N LEU A 182 2.96 -2.71 -41.53
CA LEU A 182 2.25 -3.38 -40.44
C LEU A 182 3.22 -3.89 -39.38
N GLU A 183 3.05 -3.45 -38.14
CA GLU A 183 3.77 -4.00 -36.98
C GLU A 183 2.78 -4.71 -36.06
N ILE A 184 3.06 -5.98 -35.76
CA ILE A 184 2.37 -6.77 -34.75
C ILE A 184 3.38 -7.14 -33.66
N GLU A 185 3.17 -6.65 -32.44
CA GLU A 185 4.08 -6.87 -31.30
C GLU A 185 3.38 -7.49 -30.09
N ASN A 186 3.94 -8.55 -29.51
CA ASN A 186 3.43 -9.14 -28.26
C ASN A 186 1.94 -9.55 -28.38
N VAL A 187 1.62 -10.27 -29.47
CA VAL A 187 0.27 -10.79 -29.75
C VAL A 187 0.28 -12.31 -29.80
N LEU A 188 -0.64 -12.96 -29.06
CA LEU A 188 -0.88 -14.40 -29.07
C LEU A 188 -2.19 -14.71 -29.78
N VAL A 189 -2.18 -15.61 -30.77
CA VAL A 189 -3.40 -16.15 -31.41
C VAL A 189 -3.60 -17.62 -31.04
N ALA A 190 -4.65 -17.88 -30.27
CA ALA A 190 -5.15 -19.21 -29.89
C ALA A 190 -6.36 -19.67 -30.72
N ALA A 191 -6.89 -18.82 -31.62
CA ALA A 191 -8.12 -19.06 -32.36
C ALA A 191 -8.08 -20.19 -33.42
N ASP A 192 -9.24 -20.79 -33.68
CA ASP A 192 -9.51 -21.69 -34.79
C ASP A 192 -9.82 -20.90 -36.07
N ILE A 193 -8.92 -20.95 -37.05
CA ILE A 193 -9.03 -20.24 -38.33
C ILE A 193 -9.29 -21.24 -39.43
N SER A 194 -10.37 -21.04 -40.17
CA SER A 194 -10.80 -21.93 -41.25
C SER A 194 -11.42 -21.15 -42.39
N GLY A 195 -11.39 -21.71 -43.61
CA GLY A 195 -11.97 -21.04 -44.76
C GLY A 195 -11.52 -21.61 -46.09
N GLY A 196 -11.36 -20.73 -47.07
CA GLY A 196 -10.93 -21.05 -48.44
C GLY A 196 -9.42 -21.35 -48.54
N THR A 197 -8.75 -20.71 -49.49
CA THR A 197 -7.32 -20.90 -49.74
C THR A 197 -6.44 -19.88 -48.98
N HIS A 198 -5.21 -20.30 -48.68
CA HIS A 198 -4.12 -19.48 -48.14
C HIS A 198 -4.44 -18.71 -46.84
N ASN A 199 -4.94 -19.43 -45.83
CA ASN A 199 -5.23 -18.86 -44.51
C ASN A 199 -3.97 -18.80 -43.63
N GLY A 200 -3.91 -17.84 -42.72
CA GLY A 200 -2.75 -17.61 -41.84
C GLY A 200 -3.16 -17.40 -40.39
N GLY A 201 -2.31 -17.80 -39.44
CA GLY A 201 -2.59 -17.66 -38.01
C GLY A 201 -2.78 -16.21 -37.57
N LEU A 202 -1.85 -15.32 -37.94
CA LEU A 202 -1.92 -13.90 -37.59
C LEU A 202 -2.41 -13.04 -38.76
N ILE A 203 -1.85 -13.25 -39.95
CA ILE A 203 -2.10 -12.45 -41.15
C ILE A 203 -2.58 -13.35 -42.28
N GLY A 204 -3.65 -12.97 -42.97
CA GLY A 204 -4.18 -13.70 -44.13
C GLY A 204 -3.30 -13.50 -45.36
N HIS A 205 -3.22 -12.26 -45.84
CA HIS A 205 -2.48 -11.87 -47.03
C HIS A 205 -1.66 -10.60 -46.79
N SER A 206 -0.34 -10.67 -47.02
CA SER A 206 0.56 -9.53 -46.80
C SER A 206 0.62 -8.54 -47.97
N TYR A 207 0.08 -8.90 -49.14
CA TYR A 207 0.31 -8.17 -50.41
C TYR A 207 1.80 -7.84 -50.58
N ASN A 208 2.12 -6.58 -50.87
CA ASN A 208 3.48 -6.02 -50.95
C ASN A 208 3.87 -5.22 -49.70
N ALA A 209 3.22 -5.46 -48.55
CA ALA A 209 3.46 -4.72 -47.32
C ALA A 209 4.83 -5.07 -46.67
N GLU A 210 5.38 -4.11 -45.94
CA GLU A 210 6.45 -4.34 -44.98
C GLU A 210 5.82 -4.77 -43.64
N VAL A 211 5.98 -6.05 -43.29
CA VAL A 211 5.38 -6.66 -42.09
C VAL A 211 6.47 -6.95 -41.07
N LYS A 212 6.25 -6.54 -39.82
CA LYS A 212 7.08 -6.89 -38.65
C LYS A 212 6.24 -7.64 -37.64
N LEU A 213 6.58 -8.90 -37.42
CA LEU A 213 6.03 -9.74 -36.36
C LEU A 213 7.10 -9.87 -35.28
N LYS A 214 6.81 -9.41 -34.07
CA LYS A 214 7.79 -9.36 -32.99
C LYS A 214 7.17 -9.87 -31.69
N ASN A 215 7.87 -10.75 -30.97
CA ASN A 215 7.42 -11.23 -29.66
C ASN A 215 6.04 -11.96 -29.72
N CYS A 216 5.63 -12.52 -30.86
CA CYS A 216 4.27 -13.04 -31.08
C CYS A 216 4.15 -14.56 -30.89
N GLY A 217 2.94 -15.05 -30.66
CA GLY A 217 2.63 -16.47 -30.54
C GLY A 217 1.46 -16.93 -31.41
N PHE A 218 1.51 -18.17 -31.87
CA PHE A 218 0.38 -18.90 -32.46
C PHE A 218 0.24 -20.28 -31.80
N THR A 219 -0.88 -20.49 -31.10
CA THR A 219 -1.25 -21.76 -30.43
C THR A 219 -2.54 -22.37 -30.98
N GLY A 220 -3.25 -21.66 -31.85
CA GLY A 220 -4.52 -22.10 -32.45
C GLY A 220 -4.37 -23.13 -33.55
N ASN A 221 -5.34 -23.17 -34.47
CA ASN A 221 -5.31 -24.11 -35.60
C ASN A 221 -5.76 -23.42 -36.90
N VAL A 222 -4.99 -23.59 -37.98
CA VAL A 222 -5.29 -23.06 -39.32
C VAL A 222 -5.70 -24.18 -40.27
N LYS A 223 -6.86 -24.03 -40.91
CA LYS A 223 -7.39 -24.90 -41.97
C LYS A 223 -7.58 -24.10 -43.25
N ALA A 224 -7.12 -24.63 -44.37
CA ALA A 224 -7.29 -24.04 -45.69
C ALA A 224 -7.21 -25.14 -46.76
N THR A 225 -7.74 -24.91 -47.95
CA THR A 225 -7.78 -25.93 -49.01
C THR A 225 -6.51 -26.04 -49.87
N ASP A 226 -5.57 -25.10 -49.77
CA ASP A 226 -4.28 -25.14 -50.49
C ASP A 226 -3.09 -24.84 -49.56
N VAL A 227 -3.01 -23.63 -49.02
CA VAL A 227 -1.95 -23.21 -48.08
C VAL A 227 -2.53 -22.89 -46.70
N ALA A 228 -1.95 -23.44 -45.63
CA ALA A 228 -2.21 -23.02 -44.25
C ALA A 228 -0.89 -22.66 -43.55
N CYS A 229 -0.77 -21.43 -43.04
CA CYS A 229 0.46 -20.96 -42.40
C CYS A 229 0.27 -20.52 -40.95
N GLY A 230 1.27 -20.79 -40.10
CA GLY A 230 1.23 -20.43 -38.68
C GLY A 230 1.22 -18.93 -38.40
N LEU A 231 1.86 -18.12 -39.26
CA LEU A 231 1.89 -16.65 -39.15
C LEU A 231 1.19 -15.93 -40.30
N VAL A 232 1.70 -16.03 -41.54
CA VAL A 232 1.23 -15.28 -42.72
C VAL A 232 0.73 -16.25 -43.80
N GLY A 233 -0.56 -16.23 -44.13
CA GLY A 233 -1.20 -17.19 -45.04
C GLY A 233 -0.65 -17.13 -46.47
N TRP A 234 -0.50 -15.92 -47.00
CA TRP A 234 0.05 -15.70 -48.34
C TRP A 234 0.80 -14.37 -48.49
N CYS A 235 1.99 -14.44 -49.08
CA CYS A 235 2.77 -13.29 -49.47
C CYS A 235 2.52 -12.91 -50.93
N GLY A 236 2.15 -11.65 -51.19
CA GLY A 236 2.03 -11.12 -52.55
C GLY A 236 3.39 -10.90 -53.22
N TYR A 237 3.43 -10.20 -54.34
CA TYR A 237 4.68 -9.87 -55.02
C TYR A 237 5.52 -8.87 -54.22
N ASN A 238 6.81 -9.15 -54.10
CA ASN A 238 7.80 -8.34 -53.38
C ASN A 238 7.45 -8.11 -51.89
N ALA A 239 6.79 -9.07 -51.24
CA ALA A 239 6.52 -9.00 -49.81
C ALA A 239 7.83 -8.90 -48.99
N ASN A 240 7.82 -8.12 -47.91
CA ASN A 240 8.95 -8.01 -47.00
C ASN A 240 8.50 -8.30 -45.57
N ILE A 241 8.77 -9.52 -45.10
CA ILE A 241 8.34 -10.00 -43.78
C ILE A 241 9.57 -10.09 -42.87
N THR A 242 9.46 -9.56 -41.66
CA THR A 242 10.41 -9.77 -40.56
C THR A 242 9.70 -10.48 -39.43
N VAL A 243 10.28 -11.57 -38.93
CA VAL A 243 9.79 -12.34 -37.79
C VAL A 243 10.91 -12.44 -36.76
N ASP A 244 10.72 -11.80 -35.61
CA ASP A 244 11.67 -11.84 -34.49
C ASP A 244 10.97 -12.38 -33.24
N ASN A 245 11.58 -13.38 -32.60
CA ASN A 245 11.19 -13.85 -31.28
C ASN A 245 9.73 -14.40 -31.19
N CYS A 246 9.36 -15.28 -32.12
CA CYS A 246 7.99 -15.82 -32.22
C CYS A 246 7.86 -17.32 -31.86
N LEU A 247 6.70 -17.72 -31.36
CA LEU A 247 6.32 -19.13 -31.12
C LEU A 247 5.22 -19.59 -32.07
N ILE A 248 5.43 -20.73 -32.73
CA ILE A 248 4.39 -21.41 -33.51
C ILE A 248 4.21 -22.82 -32.92
N SER A 249 3.34 -22.94 -31.91
CA SER A 249 3.02 -24.23 -31.29
C SER A 249 1.60 -24.74 -31.59
N GLY A 250 0.86 -24.00 -32.41
CA GLY A 250 -0.44 -24.41 -32.96
C GLY A 250 -0.32 -25.45 -34.08
N LYS A 251 -1.39 -25.60 -34.87
CA LYS A 251 -1.47 -26.59 -35.96
C LYS A 251 -1.86 -25.94 -37.28
N CYS A 252 -1.42 -26.53 -38.39
CA CYS A 252 -1.91 -26.23 -39.73
C CYS A 252 -2.35 -27.54 -40.38
N THR A 253 -3.60 -27.64 -40.85
CA THR A 253 -4.20 -28.88 -41.35
C THR A 253 -5.06 -28.66 -42.59
N ASP A 254 -5.50 -29.76 -43.21
CA ASP A 254 -6.43 -29.81 -44.36
C ASP A 254 -5.94 -29.14 -45.67
N ALA A 255 -4.69 -28.66 -45.67
CA ALA A 255 -4.05 -27.92 -46.76
C ALA A 255 -3.03 -28.78 -47.54
N GLY A 256 -2.87 -28.50 -48.83
CA GLY A 256 -1.85 -29.12 -49.69
C GLY A 256 -0.41 -28.74 -49.32
N LYS A 257 -0.22 -27.56 -48.71
CA LYS A 257 1.04 -27.10 -48.11
C LYS A 257 0.78 -26.49 -46.74
N VAL A 258 1.67 -26.79 -45.80
CA VAL A 258 1.68 -26.15 -44.48
C VAL A 258 3.03 -25.52 -44.21
N ASN A 259 3.08 -24.35 -43.59
CA ASN A 259 4.33 -23.71 -43.18
C ASN A 259 4.20 -23.00 -41.82
N PRO A 260 5.24 -22.99 -40.97
CA PRO A 260 5.17 -22.26 -39.71
C PRO A 260 5.10 -20.74 -39.93
N ILE A 261 5.78 -20.22 -40.95
CA ILE A 261 5.88 -18.77 -41.21
C ILE A 261 4.96 -18.33 -42.35
N ALA A 262 5.30 -18.65 -43.60
CA ALA A 262 4.60 -18.14 -44.79
C ALA A 262 4.79 -19.03 -46.03
N ASP A 263 3.91 -18.87 -47.02
CA ASP A 263 4.11 -19.19 -48.44
C ASP A 263 3.69 -17.98 -49.30
N GLY A 264 3.95 -17.97 -50.61
CA GLY A 264 3.50 -16.88 -51.48
C GLY A 264 4.16 -16.80 -52.86
N MET A 265 4.03 -15.63 -53.50
CA MET A 265 4.45 -15.39 -54.89
C MET A 265 5.92 -14.99 -55.04
N SER A 266 6.37 -13.95 -54.34
CA SER A 266 7.79 -13.55 -54.30
C SER A 266 8.06 -12.58 -53.16
N GLY A 267 9.26 -12.60 -52.59
CA GLY A 267 9.61 -11.68 -51.51
C GLY A 267 10.73 -12.18 -50.62
N THR A 268 10.98 -11.44 -49.54
CA THR A 268 11.98 -11.76 -48.52
C THR A 268 11.33 -11.98 -47.16
N VAL A 269 11.73 -13.05 -46.47
CA VAL A 269 11.32 -13.36 -45.11
C VAL A 269 12.56 -13.46 -44.23
N ASN A 270 12.72 -12.52 -43.31
CA ASN A 270 13.84 -12.46 -42.37
C ASN A 270 13.39 -13.04 -41.03
N ILE A 271 14.09 -14.06 -40.53
CA ILE A 271 13.71 -14.82 -39.34
C ILE A 271 14.82 -14.74 -38.29
N LYS A 272 14.42 -14.42 -37.05
CA LYS A 272 15.29 -14.43 -35.88
C LYS A 272 14.55 -15.03 -34.68
N ASP A 273 15.27 -15.82 -33.88
CA ASP A 273 14.84 -16.40 -32.60
C ASP A 273 13.40 -16.93 -32.55
N THR A 274 12.97 -17.56 -33.65
CA THR A 274 11.61 -18.04 -33.85
C THR A 274 11.56 -19.56 -33.80
N TYR A 275 10.58 -20.11 -33.07
CA TYR A 275 10.49 -21.53 -32.74
C TYR A 275 9.18 -22.14 -33.22
N SER A 276 9.20 -23.40 -33.67
CA SER A 276 7.99 -24.10 -34.15
C SER A 276 7.93 -25.56 -33.72
N THR A 277 6.74 -26.05 -33.36
CA THR A 277 6.48 -27.48 -33.06
C THR A 277 6.32 -28.35 -34.31
N PHE A 278 6.24 -27.74 -35.50
CA PHE A 278 6.18 -28.44 -36.79
C PHE A 278 7.08 -27.80 -37.85
N VAL A 279 7.50 -28.62 -38.81
CA VAL A 279 8.28 -28.18 -39.99
C VAL A 279 7.34 -28.03 -41.18
N GLY A 280 7.60 -27.03 -42.03
CA GLY A 280 6.80 -26.80 -43.24
C GLY A 280 6.98 -27.88 -44.31
N THR A 281 5.97 -28.05 -45.17
CA THR A 281 5.95 -29.05 -46.25
C THR A 281 6.19 -28.46 -47.65
N GLY A 282 6.45 -27.15 -47.78
CA GLY A 282 7.06 -26.61 -49.00
C GLY A 282 7.02 -25.10 -49.17
N SER A 283 8.00 -24.55 -49.91
CA SER A 283 7.88 -23.35 -50.76
C SER A 283 9.19 -23.18 -51.56
N ASN A 284 9.09 -22.70 -52.81
CA ASN A 284 10.24 -22.43 -53.69
C ASN A 284 10.30 -20.98 -54.20
N ALA A 285 9.41 -20.08 -53.73
CA ALA A 285 9.20 -18.76 -54.34
C ALA A 285 9.56 -17.56 -53.43
N LEU A 286 9.57 -17.76 -52.11
CA LEU A 286 10.05 -16.78 -51.14
C LEU A 286 11.54 -17.01 -50.82
N SER A 287 12.28 -15.93 -50.59
CA SER A 287 13.66 -15.97 -50.12
C SER A 287 13.70 -15.84 -48.59
N PHE A 288 14.15 -16.88 -47.91
CA PHE A 288 14.27 -16.90 -46.46
C PHE A 288 15.71 -16.58 -46.01
N THR A 289 15.85 -15.71 -45.01
CA THR A 289 17.11 -15.41 -44.32
C THR A 289 16.95 -15.71 -42.84
N GLY A 290 17.85 -16.53 -42.27
CA GLY A 290 17.65 -17.14 -40.94
C GLY A 290 16.80 -18.41 -41.00
N GLU A 291 16.51 -19.00 -39.83
CA GLU A 291 15.80 -20.28 -39.74
C GLU A 291 14.79 -20.30 -38.59
N VAL A 292 13.78 -21.18 -38.72
CA VAL A 292 12.86 -21.52 -37.63
C VAL A 292 13.44 -22.69 -36.87
N LYS A 293 13.68 -22.50 -35.57
CA LYS A 293 14.22 -23.54 -34.68
C LYS A 293 13.10 -24.53 -34.34
N ALA A 294 13.25 -25.81 -34.71
CA ALA A 294 12.27 -26.84 -34.38
C ALA A 294 12.31 -27.19 -32.88
N ILE A 295 11.15 -27.28 -32.24
CA ILE A 295 11.00 -27.69 -30.83
C ILE A 295 10.09 -28.91 -30.69
N SER A 296 10.36 -29.74 -29.69
CA SER A 296 9.52 -30.90 -29.34
C SER A 296 9.43 -31.07 -27.82
N ASP A 297 8.63 -32.03 -27.37
CA ASP A 297 8.57 -32.49 -25.97
C ASP A 297 8.26 -31.35 -24.96
N LEU A 298 7.46 -30.39 -25.42
CA LEU A 298 7.02 -29.22 -24.65
C LEU A 298 6.02 -29.64 -23.57
N THR A 299 6.48 -29.68 -22.32
CA THR A 299 5.65 -29.91 -21.13
C THR A 299 5.61 -28.63 -20.29
N ALA A 300 4.44 -28.35 -19.71
CA ALA A 300 4.30 -27.26 -18.76
C ALA A 300 4.98 -27.63 -17.43
N PRO A 301 5.50 -26.65 -16.66
CA PRO A 301 5.75 -26.87 -15.24
C PRO A 301 4.45 -27.24 -14.52
N VAL A 302 4.61 -27.97 -13.41
CA VAL A 302 3.51 -28.33 -12.51
C VAL A 302 3.81 -27.80 -11.11
N ALA A 303 2.79 -27.49 -10.33
CA ALA A 303 2.95 -27.20 -8.92
C ALA A 303 3.64 -28.40 -8.23
N VAL A 304 4.40 -28.13 -7.17
CA VAL A 304 4.89 -29.21 -6.31
C VAL A 304 3.68 -29.94 -5.70
N GLU A 305 3.76 -31.28 -5.61
CA GLU A 305 2.65 -32.14 -5.15
C GLU A 305 2.52 -32.18 -3.61
N GLU A 306 3.56 -31.73 -2.91
CA GLU A 306 3.60 -31.63 -1.45
C GLU A 306 2.84 -30.37 -1.01
N GLU A 307 2.02 -30.48 0.05
CA GLU A 307 1.35 -29.33 0.66
C GLU A 307 2.40 -28.46 1.36
N LEU A 308 2.87 -27.42 0.66
CA LEU A 308 3.84 -26.47 1.20
C LEU A 308 3.22 -25.70 2.38
N VAL A 309 3.93 -25.66 3.50
CA VAL A 309 3.57 -24.92 4.70
C VAL A 309 4.80 -24.13 5.15
N TYR A 310 4.60 -22.92 5.67
CA TYR A 310 5.68 -22.11 6.21
C TYR A 310 6.49 -22.87 7.27
N ASP A 311 7.80 -22.95 7.10
CA ASP A 311 8.72 -23.65 8.03
C ASP A 311 10.06 -22.90 8.22
N GLU A 312 10.11 -21.63 7.81
CA GLU A 312 11.29 -20.76 7.79
C GLU A 312 12.35 -21.09 6.70
N GLU A 313 12.12 -22.09 5.83
CA GLU A 313 12.99 -22.45 4.69
C GLU A 313 12.48 -21.95 3.32
N GLU A 314 13.33 -21.99 2.27
CA GLU A 314 12.96 -21.60 0.89
C GLU A 314 12.35 -22.77 0.10
N HIS A 315 11.05 -22.67 -0.21
CA HIS A 315 10.31 -23.68 -0.97
C HIS A 315 10.37 -23.46 -2.48
N GLU A 316 10.65 -24.52 -3.24
CA GLU A 316 10.44 -24.51 -4.69
C GLU A 316 8.95 -24.63 -5.03
N LEU A 317 8.40 -23.67 -5.77
CA LEU A 317 6.97 -23.63 -6.04
C LEU A 317 6.52 -24.59 -7.15
N VAL A 318 7.38 -24.84 -8.14
CA VAL A 318 7.05 -25.68 -9.30
C VAL A 318 8.16 -26.64 -9.67
N LYS A 319 7.77 -27.83 -10.10
CA LYS A 319 8.65 -28.71 -10.87
C LYS A 319 8.78 -28.15 -12.28
N ALA A 320 10.02 -27.90 -12.70
CA ALA A 320 10.34 -27.33 -14.01
C ALA A 320 9.71 -28.12 -15.18
N GLY A 321 9.13 -27.39 -16.13
CA GLY A 321 8.66 -27.95 -17.40
C GLY A 321 9.83 -28.25 -18.34
N SER A 322 9.59 -29.08 -19.36
CA SER A 322 10.60 -29.47 -20.35
C SER A 322 10.30 -28.93 -21.74
N VAL A 323 11.35 -28.72 -22.54
CA VAL A 323 11.26 -28.47 -23.98
C VAL A 323 12.58 -28.87 -24.64
N LYS A 324 12.52 -29.45 -25.84
CA LYS A 324 13.70 -29.75 -26.64
C LYS A 324 13.90 -28.66 -27.68
N GLY A 325 15.13 -28.17 -27.83
CA GLY A 325 15.50 -27.16 -28.85
C GLY A 325 15.29 -25.70 -28.43
N ALA A 326 14.82 -25.45 -27.21
CA ALA A 326 14.70 -24.14 -26.58
C ALA A 326 15.01 -24.25 -25.08
N LYS A 327 14.91 -23.15 -24.32
CA LYS A 327 14.91 -23.15 -22.86
C LYS A 327 13.58 -22.63 -22.31
N MET A 328 13.16 -23.12 -21.15
CA MET A 328 12.06 -22.56 -20.37
C MET A 328 12.63 -21.54 -19.38
N VAL A 329 11.90 -20.46 -19.12
CA VAL A 329 12.24 -19.44 -18.12
C VAL A 329 11.01 -19.05 -17.30
N TYR A 330 11.24 -18.65 -16.04
CA TYR A 330 10.23 -18.49 -15.00
C TYR A 330 10.29 -17.12 -14.32
N SER A 331 9.18 -16.67 -13.73
CA SER A 331 9.08 -15.42 -12.96
C SER A 331 7.90 -15.46 -11.98
N LEU A 332 7.98 -14.74 -10.85
CA LEU A 332 6.81 -14.48 -9.98
C LEU A 332 5.88 -13.38 -10.53
N SER A 333 6.21 -12.77 -11.67
CA SER A 333 5.41 -11.70 -12.28
C SER A 333 5.33 -11.86 -13.80
N ALA A 334 4.11 -11.75 -14.35
CA ALA A 334 3.84 -11.82 -15.80
C ALA A 334 4.72 -10.87 -16.63
N ASN A 335 5.08 -9.72 -16.05
CA ASN A 335 5.91 -8.68 -16.66
C ASN A 335 7.23 -8.45 -15.90
N GLY A 336 7.66 -9.41 -15.08
CA GLY A 336 8.94 -9.36 -14.38
C GLY A 336 10.13 -9.79 -15.25
N THR A 337 11.30 -9.85 -14.63
CA THR A 337 12.46 -10.55 -15.17
C THR A 337 12.21 -12.05 -15.14
N TYR A 338 12.58 -12.76 -16.22
CA TYR A 338 12.46 -14.21 -16.31
C TYR A 338 13.84 -14.88 -16.28
N THR A 339 13.98 -15.97 -15.52
CA THR A 339 15.23 -16.71 -15.27
C THR A 339 15.08 -18.19 -15.59
N GLU A 340 16.17 -18.92 -15.86
CA GLU A 340 16.11 -20.38 -16.05
C GLU A 340 15.77 -21.14 -14.74
N GLU A 341 16.09 -20.54 -13.60
CA GLU A 341 15.81 -21.08 -12.26
C GLU A 341 14.31 -20.97 -11.91
N THR A 342 13.78 -22.00 -11.26
CA THR A 342 12.42 -22.03 -10.71
C THR A 342 12.31 -21.12 -9.49
N PRO A 343 11.26 -20.28 -9.36
CA PRO A 343 11.15 -19.36 -8.24
C PRO A 343 10.98 -20.10 -6.91
N LYS A 344 11.62 -19.53 -5.88
CA LYS A 344 11.48 -19.94 -4.48
C LYS A 344 10.87 -18.83 -3.65
N VAL A 345 10.20 -19.19 -2.56
CA VAL A 345 9.63 -18.28 -1.56
C VAL A 345 9.73 -18.91 -0.17
N THR A 346 9.81 -18.08 0.86
CA THR A 346 9.73 -18.50 2.27
C THR A 346 8.31 -18.38 2.80
N ASP A 347 7.66 -17.24 2.54
CA ASP A 347 6.43 -16.83 3.22
C ASP A 347 5.18 -17.62 2.79
N ALA A 348 4.19 -17.66 3.67
CA ALA A 348 2.88 -18.20 3.35
C ALA A 348 2.12 -17.27 2.39
N GLY A 349 1.39 -17.84 1.43
CA GLY A 349 0.61 -17.06 0.48
C GLY A 349 0.23 -17.76 -0.82
N GLU A 350 -0.48 -17.01 -1.66
CA GLU A 350 -0.95 -17.43 -2.98
C GLU A 350 0.00 -16.90 -4.08
N TYR A 351 0.77 -17.79 -4.69
CA TYR A 351 1.78 -17.46 -5.67
C TYR A 351 1.38 -17.84 -7.10
N LYS A 352 1.91 -17.08 -8.07
CA LYS A 352 1.78 -17.38 -9.50
C LYS A 352 3.15 -17.47 -10.15
N VAL A 353 3.59 -18.68 -10.45
CA VAL A 353 4.80 -18.89 -11.24
C VAL A 353 4.46 -18.78 -12.72
N TRP A 354 4.87 -17.67 -13.31
CA TRP A 354 4.79 -17.43 -14.74
C TRP A 354 5.94 -18.12 -15.47
N TYR A 355 5.66 -18.72 -16.62
CA TYR A 355 6.65 -19.41 -17.45
C TYR A 355 6.44 -19.13 -18.95
N LYS A 356 7.54 -19.11 -19.69
CA LYS A 356 7.58 -19.00 -21.17
C LYS A 356 8.90 -19.57 -21.70
N LEU A 357 9.08 -19.63 -23.02
CA LEU A 357 10.40 -19.93 -23.58
C LEU A 357 11.30 -18.69 -23.53
N GLU A 358 12.61 -18.92 -23.40
CA GLU A 358 13.63 -17.85 -23.42
C GLU A 358 13.51 -16.97 -24.68
N GLY A 359 13.75 -15.67 -24.49
CA GLY A 359 13.53 -14.63 -25.50
C GLY A 359 12.10 -14.10 -25.54
N MET A 360 11.08 -14.97 -25.49
CA MET A 360 9.72 -14.69 -25.97
C MET A 360 8.98 -13.50 -25.35
N GLY A 361 7.99 -12.99 -26.09
CA GLY A 361 7.02 -12.01 -25.59
C GLY A 361 6.23 -12.49 -24.37
N ASN A 362 5.76 -11.56 -23.55
CA ASN A 362 4.96 -11.91 -22.37
C ASN A 362 3.55 -12.42 -22.77
N CYS A 363 3.08 -12.19 -23.99
CA CYS A 363 1.84 -12.77 -24.50
C CYS A 363 1.87 -14.31 -24.61
N THR A 364 3.06 -14.94 -24.64
CA THR A 364 3.17 -16.41 -24.60
C THR A 364 3.33 -16.96 -23.16
N ALA A 365 3.43 -16.08 -22.17
CA ALA A 365 3.59 -16.47 -20.78
C ALA A 365 2.30 -17.08 -20.22
N LYS A 366 2.46 -18.18 -19.49
CA LYS A 366 1.39 -18.89 -18.79
C LYS A 366 1.73 -18.95 -17.30
N ALA A 367 0.74 -19.16 -16.45
CA ALA A 367 0.95 -19.24 -15.00
C ALA A 367 0.59 -20.63 -14.45
N VAL A 368 1.29 -21.04 -13.40
CA VAL A 368 0.88 -22.07 -12.46
C VAL A 368 0.59 -21.37 -11.13
N ASN A 369 -0.57 -21.64 -10.53
CA ASN A 369 -0.89 -21.16 -9.18
C ASN A 369 -0.34 -22.18 -8.16
N VAL A 370 0.24 -21.70 -7.07
CA VAL A 370 0.79 -22.51 -5.99
C VAL A 370 0.55 -21.80 -4.67
N SER A 371 0.08 -22.52 -3.65
CA SER A 371 -0.20 -21.98 -2.31
C SER A 371 0.83 -22.50 -1.31
N VAL A 372 1.37 -21.62 -0.47
CA VAL A 372 2.11 -21.98 0.74
C VAL A 372 1.19 -21.69 1.93
N GLY A 373 0.83 -22.73 2.68
CA GLY A 373 -0.02 -22.64 3.87
C GLY A 373 0.68 -21.97 5.05
N LYS A 374 -0.11 -21.42 5.98
CA LYS A 374 0.41 -20.90 7.24
C LYS A 374 0.76 -22.05 8.18
N ALA A 375 1.78 -21.83 9.00
CA ALA A 375 2.15 -22.77 10.05
C ALA A 375 1.15 -22.71 11.21
N ASP A 376 0.86 -23.87 11.81
CA ASP A 376 0.16 -23.94 13.09
C ASP A 376 1.03 -23.41 14.24
N ILE A 377 0.38 -22.92 15.30
CA ILE A 377 1.00 -22.61 16.58
C ILE A 377 0.37 -23.47 17.69
N GLU A 378 1.19 -23.89 18.65
CA GLU A 378 0.76 -24.61 19.85
C GLU A 378 1.00 -23.72 21.08
N PRO A 379 0.15 -22.72 21.35
CA PRO A 379 0.37 -21.79 22.45
C PRO A 379 -0.02 -22.40 23.80
N SER A 380 0.70 -22.00 24.84
CA SER A 380 0.35 -22.25 26.23
C SER A 380 0.29 -20.92 26.99
N VAL A 381 -0.53 -20.87 28.05
CA VAL A 381 -0.59 -19.71 28.95
C VAL A 381 -0.45 -20.19 30.40
N TYR A 382 0.25 -19.40 31.21
CA TYR A 382 0.48 -19.64 32.62
C TYR A 382 0.18 -18.38 33.42
N VAL A 383 -0.51 -18.52 34.54
CA VAL A 383 -0.71 -17.44 35.53
C VAL A 383 -0.69 -18.05 36.92
N ALA A 384 -0.05 -17.39 37.88
CA ALA A 384 0.03 -17.85 39.26
C ALA A 384 -1.21 -17.41 40.07
N ASN A 385 -1.61 -18.19 41.08
CA ASN A 385 -2.62 -17.76 42.06
C ASN A 385 -2.19 -16.46 42.77
N TRP A 386 -3.15 -15.65 43.22
CA TRP A 386 -2.89 -14.49 44.07
C TRP A 386 -3.94 -14.37 45.18
N ALA A 387 -3.64 -13.61 46.23
CA ALA A 387 -4.61 -13.34 47.29
C ALA A 387 -5.43 -12.08 46.97
N ILE A 388 -6.70 -12.05 47.39
CA ILE A 388 -7.51 -10.82 47.32
C ILE A 388 -6.82 -9.71 48.12
N GLY A 389 -6.58 -8.57 47.47
CA GLY A 389 -5.84 -7.42 48.02
C GLY A 389 -4.36 -7.33 47.62
N ASP A 390 -3.73 -8.41 47.14
CA ASP A 390 -2.39 -8.37 46.54
C ASP A 390 -2.49 -7.92 45.05
N GLU A 391 -1.37 -7.52 44.43
CA GLU A 391 -1.32 -7.17 43.00
C GLU A 391 -1.53 -8.42 42.13
N PRO A 392 -2.42 -8.39 41.10
CA PRO A 392 -2.72 -9.59 40.30
C PRO A 392 -1.53 -10.13 39.51
N SER A 393 -1.43 -11.46 39.42
CA SER A 393 -0.42 -12.13 38.62
C SER A 393 -0.60 -11.87 37.11
N VAL A 394 0.48 -11.49 36.43
CA VAL A 394 0.48 -11.26 34.98
C VAL A 394 0.55 -12.61 34.24
N PRO A 395 -0.34 -12.91 33.29
CA PRO A 395 -0.24 -14.12 32.47
C PRO A 395 0.97 -14.09 31.53
N VAL A 396 1.63 -15.24 31.38
CA VAL A 396 2.77 -15.46 30.47
C VAL A 396 2.34 -16.44 29.39
N VAL A 397 2.69 -16.18 28.13
CA VAL A 397 2.37 -17.03 26.98
C VAL A 397 3.64 -17.55 26.31
N GLU A 398 3.66 -18.85 26.03
CA GLU A 398 4.67 -19.50 25.22
C GLU A 398 4.05 -20.03 23.90
N GLY A 399 4.88 -20.42 22.93
CA GLY A 399 4.40 -20.97 21.65
C GLY A 399 3.92 -19.94 20.60
N ASN A 400 3.91 -18.65 20.92
CA ASN A 400 3.58 -17.55 20.00
C ASN A 400 4.70 -17.27 18.96
N LYS A 401 4.93 -18.21 18.04
CA LYS A 401 6.03 -18.11 17.05
C LYS A 401 5.90 -16.93 16.07
N GLY A 402 4.68 -16.44 15.84
CA GLY A 402 4.42 -15.32 14.93
C GLY A 402 4.52 -13.93 15.55
N ASP A 403 4.87 -13.81 16.84
CA ASP A 403 4.86 -12.55 17.59
C ASP A 403 3.49 -11.81 17.53
N GLY A 404 2.38 -12.54 17.47
CA GLY A 404 1.04 -11.98 17.45
C GLY A 404 0.70 -11.23 18.75
N GLU A 405 0.00 -10.09 18.65
CA GLU A 405 -0.39 -9.29 19.82
C GLU A 405 -1.43 -10.04 20.68
N VAL A 406 -1.00 -10.56 21.82
CA VAL A 406 -1.80 -11.42 22.70
C VAL A 406 -2.83 -10.61 23.47
N THR A 407 -4.08 -11.06 23.48
CA THR A 407 -5.14 -10.56 24.36
C THR A 407 -5.51 -11.59 25.43
N PHE A 408 -5.87 -11.11 26.63
CA PHE A 408 -6.26 -11.95 27.76
C PHE A 408 -7.70 -11.66 28.19
N GLU A 409 -8.49 -12.72 28.37
CA GLU A 409 -9.84 -12.64 28.93
C GLU A 409 -10.01 -13.64 30.08
N TYR A 410 -10.82 -13.29 31.08
CA TYR A 410 -11.03 -14.06 32.30
C TYR A 410 -12.51 -14.37 32.52
N LYS A 411 -12.81 -15.54 33.08
CA LYS A 411 -14.15 -15.87 33.64
C LYS A 411 -14.03 -16.81 34.85
N PRO A 412 -15.04 -16.90 35.73
CA PRO A 412 -15.11 -17.95 36.74
C PRO A 412 -15.22 -19.32 36.07
N ILE A 413 -14.59 -20.35 36.65
CA ILE A 413 -14.42 -21.67 36.02
C ILE A 413 -15.73 -22.30 35.53
N ASP A 414 -16.79 -22.21 36.33
CA ASP A 414 -18.11 -22.81 36.07
C ASP A 414 -19.07 -21.92 35.23
N SER A 415 -18.59 -20.79 34.67
CA SER A 415 -19.41 -19.87 33.86
C SER A 415 -19.38 -20.17 32.35
N ASP A 416 -20.45 -19.82 31.63
CA ASP A 416 -20.56 -19.95 30.16
C ASP A 416 -19.46 -19.14 29.45
N ASP A 417 -18.95 -19.62 28.32
CA ASP A 417 -17.82 -18.97 27.62
C ASP A 417 -18.14 -17.55 27.10
N LYS A 418 -19.42 -17.15 27.01
CA LYS A 418 -19.81 -15.75 26.72
C LYS A 418 -19.55 -14.79 27.89
N THR A 419 -19.07 -15.29 29.03
CA THR A 419 -18.76 -14.49 30.22
C THR A 419 -17.28 -14.09 30.33
N TYR A 420 -16.44 -14.45 29.35
CA TYR A 420 -15.09 -13.91 29.23
C TYR A 420 -15.12 -12.38 29.17
N THR A 421 -14.23 -11.73 29.93
CA THR A 421 -14.02 -10.27 29.89
C THR A 421 -12.54 -9.92 30.05
N ASP A 422 -12.14 -8.73 29.62
CA ASP A 422 -10.81 -8.14 29.85
C ASP A 422 -10.51 -7.79 31.33
N LYS A 423 -11.47 -7.96 32.23
CA LYS A 423 -11.34 -7.60 33.64
C LYS A 423 -10.65 -8.70 34.43
N VAL A 424 -9.48 -8.38 34.97
CA VAL A 424 -8.76 -9.23 35.93
C VAL A 424 -9.63 -9.48 37.18
N PRO A 425 -9.78 -10.73 37.63
CA PRO A 425 -10.58 -11.05 38.81
C PRO A 425 -10.13 -10.36 40.10
N ALA A 426 -11.09 -9.86 40.88
CA ALA A 426 -10.87 -9.18 42.15
C ALA A 426 -11.70 -9.78 43.31
N GLU A 427 -12.40 -10.89 43.08
CA GLU A 427 -13.19 -11.61 44.07
C GLU A 427 -12.57 -13.00 44.31
N VAL A 428 -12.77 -13.55 45.51
CA VAL A 428 -12.28 -14.89 45.87
C VAL A 428 -13.01 -15.95 45.04
N GLY A 429 -12.27 -16.82 44.38
CA GLY A 429 -12.87 -17.82 43.49
C GLY A 429 -11.88 -18.56 42.61
N LYS A 430 -12.43 -19.47 41.78
CA LYS A 430 -11.68 -20.24 40.79
C LYS A 430 -11.95 -19.70 39.40
N TYR A 431 -10.90 -19.43 38.65
CA TYR A 431 -10.98 -18.73 37.37
C TYR A 431 -10.22 -19.47 36.27
N ILE A 432 -10.58 -19.14 35.03
CA ILE A 432 -9.87 -19.53 33.83
C ILE A 432 -9.49 -18.26 33.07
N VAL A 433 -8.21 -18.14 32.71
CA VAL A 433 -7.72 -17.16 31.74
C VAL A 433 -7.66 -17.83 30.37
N LYS A 434 -8.14 -17.12 29.35
CA LYS A 434 -7.95 -17.42 27.95
C LYS A 434 -6.99 -16.39 27.36
N ALA A 435 -5.92 -16.86 26.74
CA ALA A 435 -5.07 -16.06 25.88
C ALA A 435 -5.46 -16.30 24.42
N THR A 436 -5.72 -15.24 23.66
CA THR A 436 -6.01 -15.32 22.22
C THR A 436 -4.88 -14.65 21.45
N ILE A 437 -4.34 -15.36 20.46
CA ILE A 437 -3.27 -14.90 19.57
C ILE A 437 -3.87 -14.71 18.17
N PRO A 438 -3.80 -13.52 17.57
CA PRO A 438 -4.30 -13.28 16.22
C PRO A 438 -3.45 -13.98 15.16
N GLU A 439 -4.07 -14.32 14.03
CA GLU A 439 -3.38 -14.80 12.84
C GLU A 439 -2.39 -13.74 12.31
N THR A 440 -1.21 -14.21 11.86
CA THR A 440 -0.12 -13.36 11.35
C THR A 440 0.10 -13.64 9.85
N GLU A 441 1.15 -13.08 9.23
CA GLU A 441 1.45 -13.34 7.82
C GLU A 441 1.72 -14.83 7.56
N ASN A 442 2.57 -15.44 8.39
CA ASN A 442 3.10 -16.80 8.19
C ASN A 442 2.52 -17.88 9.14
N TYR A 443 1.86 -17.49 10.24
CA TYR A 443 1.28 -18.42 11.22
C TYR A 443 -0.22 -18.21 11.40
N PHE A 444 -0.96 -19.30 11.63
CA PHE A 444 -2.34 -19.27 12.09
C PHE A 444 -2.46 -18.65 13.49
N GLY A 445 -3.66 -18.15 13.81
CA GLY A 445 -3.99 -17.73 15.17
C GLY A 445 -4.24 -18.94 16.09
N GLY A 446 -4.27 -18.70 17.41
CA GLY A 446 -4.45 -19.77 18.39
C GLY A 446 -5.00 -19.27 19.72
N GLU A 447 -5.49 -20.20 20.54
CA GLU A 447 -5.97 -19.91 21.89
C GLU A 447 -5.35 -20.85 22.91
N ALA A 448 -5.00 -20.32 24.09
CA ALA A 448 -4.47 -21.08 25.21
C ALA A 448 -5.26 -20.78 26.48
N TYR A 449 -5.33 -21.76 27.39
CA TYR A 449 -6.18 -21.70 28.58
C TYR A 449 -5.41 -22.13 29.84
N CYS A 450 -5.59 -21.41 30.95
CA CYS A 450 -4.99 -21.74 32.25
C CYS A 450 -5.97 -21.52 33.40
N PHE A 451 -5.92 -22.40 34.41
CA PHE A 451 -6.73 -22.32 35.62
C PHE A 451 -5.92 -21.73 36.77
N PHE A 452 -6.53 -20.85 37.55
CA PHE A 452 -5.93 -20.26 38.75
C PHE A 452 -6.99 -19.93 39.80
N ASP A 453 -6.57 -19.82 41.05
CA ASP A 453 -7.45 -19.42 42.16
C ASP A 453 -7.06 -18.02 42.68
N VAL A 454 -8.08 -17.24 43.06
CA VAL A 454 -7.93 -16.02 43.88
C VAL A 454 -8.35 -16.38 45.30
N GLU A 455 -7.43 -16.26 46.25
CA GLU A 455 -7.56 -16.84 47.60
C GLU A 455 -7.65 -15.77 48.71
N ILE A 456 -8.05 -16.17 49.93
CA ILE A 456 -7.99 -15.32 51.14
C ILE A 456 -6.68 -15.61 51.86
N LYS A 457 -5.96 -14.55 52.23
CA LYS A 457 -4.75 -14.61 53.05
C LYS A 457 -5.13 -14.36 54.52
N TYR A 458 -4.81 -15.31 55.40
CA TYR A 458 -5.21 -15.28 56.81
C TYR A 458 -4.04 -14.91 57.73
N THR A 459 -4.28 -14.03 58.71
CA THR A 459 -3.28 -13.57 59.69
C THR A 459 -3.76 -13.87 61.11
N TRP A 460 -2.98 -14.61 61.91
CA TRP A 460 -3.40 -15.16 63.22
C TRP A 460 -3.24 -14.18 64.40
N HIS A 461 -4.18 -14.28 65.36
CA HIS A 461 -4.19 -13.61 66.67
C HIS A 461 -4.40 -14.63 67.80
N GLU A 462 -3.55 -14.60 68.82
CA GLU A 462 -3.56 -15.56 69.93
C GLU A 462 -4.72 -15.36 70.95
N ALA A 463 -5.02 -16.41 71.71
CA ALA A 463 -6.07 -16.43 72.73
C ALA A 463 -5.58 -15.95 74.11
N THR A 464 -6.44 -15.29 74.87
CA THR A 464 -6.17 -14.78 76.22
C THR A 464 -7.35 -15.08 77.17
N ASP A 465 -7.10 -15.65 78.35
CA ASP A 465 -8.16 -15.94 79.33
C ASP A 465 -8.76 -14.67 79.97
N ALA A 466 -10.04 -14.73 80.34
CA ALA A 466 -10.70 -13.69 81.12
C ALA A 466 -10.29 -13.74 82.59
N SER A 467 -10.26 -12.57 83.24
CA SER A 467 -9.87 -12.41 84.64
C SER A 467 -11.00 -11.77 85.44
N CYS A 468 -10.77 -11.50 86.73
CA CYS A 468 -11.81 -10.88 87.56
C CYS A 468 -12.14 -9.43 87.17
N ASP A 469 -11.31 -8.77 86.35
CA ASP A 469 -11.41 -7.35 86.00
C ASP A 469 -10.99 -6.98 84.54
N LYS A 470 -10.61 -7.96 83.71
CA LYS A 470 -10.41 -7.79 82.25
C LYS A 470 -11.10 -8.86 81.44
N ASP A 471 -11.70 -8.45 80.33
CA ASP A 471 -12.22 -9.36 79.31
C ASP A 471 -11.06 -10.11 78.63
N GLY A 472 -11.23 -11.41 78.40
CA GLY A 472 -10.34 -12.25 77.58
C GLY A 472 -10.77 -12.31 76.11
N ASN A 473 -10.04 -13.05 75.29
CA ASN A 473 -10.42 -13.40 73.92
C ASN A 473 -10.12 -14.87 73.55
N SER A 474 -10.96 -15.50 72.76
CA SER A 474 -10.53 -16.66 71.94
C SER A 474 -9.61 -16.18 70.81
N GLY A 475 -8.72 -17.06 70.33
CA GLY A 475 -7.84 -16.77 69.19
C GLY A 475 -8.62 -16.78 67.87
N TYR A 476 -8.20 -15.95 66.92
CA TYR A 476 -8.90 -15.70 65.66
C TYR A 476 -7.93 -15.29 64.54
N PHE A 477 -8.39 -15.18 63.30
CA PHE A 477 -7.62 -14.70 62.16
C PHE A 477 -8.29 -13.49 61.50
N ASP A 478 -7.50 -12.55 60.99
CA ASP A 478 -7.94 -11.57 59.98
C ASP A 478 -7.78 -12.16 58.58
N GLY A 479 -8.82 -12.09 57.75
CA GLY A 479 -8.76 -12.40 56.31
C GLY A 479 -8.47 -11.15 55.48
N SER A 480 -7.78 -11.30 54.35
CA SER A 480 -7.50 -10.20 53.42
C SER A 480 -8.73 -9.64 52.69
N ASP A 481 -9.88 -10.28 52.85
CA ASP A 481 -11.20 -9.77 52.47
C ASP A 481 -11.85 -8.86 53.55
N GLY A 482 -11.16 -8.60 54.66
CA GLY A 482 -11.57 -7.70 55.73
C GLY A 482 -12.46 -8.35 56.80
N LYS A 483 -12.55 -9.68 56.83
CA LYS A 483 -13.36 -10.45 57.78
C LYS A 483 -12.53 -11.16 58.85
N PHE A 484 -13.20 -11.72 59.85
CA PHE A 484 -12.59 -12.46 60.96
C PHE A 484 -12.95 -13.94 60.89
N TYR A 485 -12.02 -14.81 61.29
CA TYR A 485 -12.18 -16.27 61.19
C TYR A 485 -11.65 -17.01 62.43
N ILE A 486 -12.11 -18.24 62.65
CA ILE A 486 -11.39 -19.25 63.44
C ILE A 486 -11.03 -20.45 62.55
N PHE A 487 -10.01 -21.22 62.93
CA PHE A 487 -9.74 -22.51 62.29
C PHE A 487 -10.38 -23.63 63.12
N ALA A 488 -11.46 -24.21 62.62
CA ALA A 488 -12.24 -25.25 63.30
C ALA A 488 -12.69 -26.32 62.30
N ASP A 489 -12.74 -27.58 62.75
CA ASP A 489 -13.10 -28.75 61.94
C ASP A 489 -12.29 -28.92 60.62
N GLY A 490 -11.07 -28.36 60.58
CA GLY A 490 -10.17 -28.43 59.43
C GLY A 490 -10.34 -27.34 58.37
N ALA A 491 -11.16 -26.32 58.63
CA ALA A 491 -11.37 -25.18 57.73
C ALA A 491 -11.41 -23.84 58.48
N TYR A 492 -11.22 -22.74 57.74
CA TYR A 492 -11.49 -21.39 58.25
C TYR A 492 -13.01 -21.15 58.27
N GLN A 493 -13.54 -20.74 59.41
CA GLN A 493 -14.96 -20.44 59.62
C GLN A 493 -15.10 -18.96 59.99
N GLU A 494 -15.91 -18.21 59.25
CA GLU A 494 -16.16 -16.78 59.51
C GLU A 494 -16.84 -16.57 60.88
N ILE A 495 -16.38 -15.59 61.64
CA ILE A 495 -16.94 -15.21 62.94
C ILE A 495 -17.41 -13.75 62.95
N GLU A 496 -18.43 -13.46 63.74
CA GLU A 496 -18.87 -12.08 63.94
C GLU A 496 -17.79 -11.26 64.66
N LYS A 497 -17.65 -9.99 64.27
CA LYS A 497 -16.74 -9.07 64.93
C LYS A 497 -17.02 -9.00 66.43
N ASP A 498 -15.97 -9.04 67.24
CA ASP A 498 -16.00 -9.05 68.71
C ASP A 498 -16.59 -10.31 69.37
N SER A 499 -17.02 -11.34 68.62
CA SER A 499 -17.59 -12.58 69.19
C SER A 499 -16.60 -13.40 70.02
N TRP A 500 -15.30 -13.09 69.90
CA TRP A 500 -14.23 -13.73 70.63
C TRP A 500 -14.11 -13.29 72.10
N LYS A 501 -14.77 -12.22 72.54
CA LYS A 501 -14.59 -11.61 73.88
C LYS A 501 -15.26 -12.39 75.03
N ILE A 502 -14.63 -12.43 76.21
CA ILE A 502 -15.07 -13.21 77.39
C ILE A 502 -15.05 -12.33 78.67
N PRO A 503 -16.15 -12.12 79.44
CA PRO A 503 -16.26 -11.11 80.51
C PRO A 503 -15.93 -11.53 81.99
N ALA A 504 -15.94 -10.55 82.93
CA ALA A 504 -15.32 -10.54 84.30
C ALA A 504 -16.29 -10.49 85.55
N THR A 505 -15.85 -10.12 86.81
CA THR A 505 -16.58 -10.32 88.12
C THR A 505 -16.64 -9.14 89.17
N GLY A 506 -16.62 -9.39 90.53
CA GLY A 506 -16.89 -8.42 91.66
C GLY A 506 -16.81 -8.98 93.13
N HIS A 507 -16.25 -8.29 94.17
CA HIS A 507 -16.03 -8.71 95.62
C HIS A 507 -16.09 -7.54 96.72
N THR A 508 -15.27 -7.47 97.83
CA THR A 508 -15.32 -6.43 98.97
C THR A 508 -13.97 -6.19 99.79
N TYR A 509 -13.56 -4.98 100.29
CA TYR A 509 -12.12 -4.48 100.23
C TYR A 509 -11.43 -3.54 101.32
N GLY A 510 -10.08 -3.29 101.24
CA GLY A 510 -9.19 -2.35 102.05
C GLY A 510 -8.07 -1.53 101.30
N GLU A 511 -7.15 -0.77 101.96
CA GLU A 511 -6.26 0.31 101.37
C GLU A 511 -5.56 0.03 99.99
N PRO A 512 -5.38 1.05 99.11
CA PRO A 512 -5.08 0.81 97.70
C PRO A 512 -3.59 0.74 97.33
N GLU A 513 -3.17 -0.37 96.71
CA GLU A 513 -2.00 -0.35 95.82
C GLU A 513 -2.35 0.36 94.50
N TRP A 514 -1.36 0.88 93.76
CA TRP A 514 -1.61 1.57 92.49
C TRP A 514 -1.09 0.77 91.31
N LYS A 515 -2.01 0.12 90.60
CA LYS A 515 -1.70 -0.66 89.40
C LYS A 515 -2.09 0.15 88.16
N TRP A 516 -1.09 0.78 87.56
CA TRP A 516 -1.24 1.39 86.24
C TRP A 516 -1.38 0.29 85.18
N ALA A 517 -2.32 0.48 84.26
CA ALA A 517 -2.29 -0.25 83.01
C ALA A 517 -1.00 0.09 82.25
N GLU A 518 -0.52 -0.84 81.43
CA GLU A 518 0.75 -0.73 80.70
C GLU A 518 0.74 0.39 79.65
N ASP A 519 -0.46 0.82 79.22
CA ASP A 519 -0.69 2.00 78.38
C ASP A 519 -0.75 3.34 79.15
N HIS A 520 -0.72 3.27 80.48
CA HIS A 520 -0.75 4.37 81.44
C HIS A 520 -2.00 5.26 81.39
N ARG A 521 -2.97 4.98 80.51
CA ARG A 521 -4.18 5.81 80.31
C ARG A 521 -5.25 5.56 81.37
N SER A 522 -5.15 4.43 82.07
CA SER A 522 -5.91 4.16 83.28
C SER A 522 -4.99 3.66 84.38
N ALA A 523 -5.13 4.25 85.56
CA ALA A 523 -4.58 3.73 86.78
C ALA A 523 -5.73 3.18 87.60
N VAL A 524 -5.47 2.06 88.21
CA VAL A 524 -6.40 1.38 89.08
C VAL A 524 -5.85 1.53 90.49
N ALA A 525 -6.61 2.22 91.33
CA ALA A 525 -6.41 2.13 92.76
C ALA A 525 -7.05 0.82 93.22
N SER A 526 -6.18 -0.07 93.67
CA SER A 526 -6.39 -1.48 93.82
C SER A 526 -6.61 -1.80 95.30
N PHE A 527 -7.85 -1.74 95.76
CA PHE A 527 -8.26 -2.04 97.14
C PHE A 527 -8.47 -3.55 97.32
N LYS A 528 -7.66 -4.30 98.10
CA LYS A 528 -7.75 -5.79 98.11
C LYS A 528 -8.86 -6.37 99.00
N CYS A 529 -9.51 -7.44 98.53
CA CYS A 529 -10.53 -8.21 99.24
C CYS A 529 -9.94 -9.26 100.20
N GLU A 530 -10.55 -9.42 101.38
CA GLU A 530 -9.99 -10.21 102.47
C GLU A 530 -10.29 -11.72 102.36
N ASP A 531 -11.43 -12.10 101.76
CA ASP A 531 -11.89 -13.50 101.68
C ASP A 531 -11.61 -14.21 100.33
N CYS A 532 -11.20 -13.46 99.31
CA CYS A 532 -10.82 -13.97 97.98
C CYS A 532 -10.02 -12.91 97.19
N ASP A 533 -9.24 -13.34 96.18
CA ASP A 533 -8.13 -12.57 95.60
C ASP A 533 -8.49 -11.30 94.80
N HIS A 534 -9.77 -10.92 94.67
CA HIS A 534 -10.10 -9.64 94.03
C HIS A 534 -9.39 -8.48 94.67
N VAL A 535 -9.41 -7.44 93.86
CA VAL A 535 -9.07 -6.11 94.26
C VAL A 535 -10.15 -5.20 93.64
N GLU A 536 -10.84 -4.36 94.42
CA GLU A 536 -11.74 -3.37 93.82
C GLU A 536 -10.86 -2.41 93.10
N ASN A 537 -10.98 -2.52 91.80
CA ASN A 537 -10.13 -1.82 90.89
C ASN A 537 -10.86 -0.53 90.53
N ILE A 538 -10.93 0.38 91.52
CA ILE A 538 -11.51 1.70 91.31
C ILE A 538 -10.60 2.41 90.32
N LYS A 539 -11.06 2.47 89.07
CA LYS A 539 -10.41 3.27 88.02
C LYS A 539 -10.35 4.70 88.51
N ALA A 540 -9.14 5.14 88.79
CA ALA A 540 -8.87 6.52 89.08
C ALA A 540 -9.23 7.37 87.86
N VAL A 541 -9.72 8.58 88.10
CA VAL A 541 -9.84 9.60 87.06
C VAL A 541 -8.43 9.96 86.63
N VAL A 542 -8.00 9.42 85.49
CA VAL A 542 -6.70 9.73 84.90
C VAL A 542 -6.86 10.91 83.97
N THR A 543 -6.20 12.01 84.32
CA THR A 543 -5.99 13.12 83.41
C THR A 543 -4.67 12.90 82.68
N SER A 544 -4.69 13.07 81.36
CA SER A 544 -3.52 12.85 80.50
C SER A 544 -3.11 14.14 79.80
N LYS A 545 -1.81 14.30 79.60
CA LYS A 545 -1.23 15.30 78.70
C LYS A 545 -0.27 14.57 77.78
N ILE A 546 -0.69 14.42 76.53
CA ILE A 546 -0.04 13.58 75.54
C ILE A 546 0.49 14.47 74.42
N MET A 547 1.73 14.24 74.01
CA MET A 547 2.26 14.69 72.74
C MET A 547 2.46 13.45 71.87
N ASP A 548 1.73 13.38 70.75
CA ASP A 548 1.70 12.18 69.91
C ASP A 548 3.07 11.89 69.27
N ALA A 549 3.38 10.59 69.14
CA ALA A 549 4.58 10.14 68.44
C ALA A 549 4.47 10.39 66.93
N THR A 550 5.61 10.52 66.27
CA THR A 550 5.73 10.66 64.82
C THR A 550 6.51 9.48 64.22
N CYS A 551 6.61 9.37 62.90
CA CYS A 551 7.38 8.31 62.24
C CYS A 551 8.86 8.21 62.68
N THR A 552 9.46 9.31 63.14
CA THR A 552 10.90 9.40 63.44
C THR A 552 11.26 9.99 64.81
N LYS A 553 10.25 10.42 65.59
CA LYS A 553 10.43 10.84 66.99
C LYS A 553 9.36 10.24 67.87
N ASP A 554 9.82 9.66 68.95
CA ASP A 554 8.99 9.19 70.05
C ASP A 554 8.19 10.36 70.64
N GLY A 555 6.94 10.09 71.01
CA GLY A 555 6.06 11.02 71.72
C GLY A 555 6.17 10.81 73.24
N GLU A 556 5.79 11.81 74.02
CA GLU A 556 5.84 11.76 75.48
C GLU A 556 4.43 11.95 76.07
N GLY A 557 4.04 11.04 76.96
CA GLY A 557 2.74 11.02 77.61
C GLY A 557 2.85 11.07 79.13
N TYR A 558 2.27 12.10 79.73
CA TYR A 558 2.12 12.24 81.18
C TYR A 558 0.71 11.86 81.59
N TYR A 559 0.59 10.99 82.58
CA TYR A 559 -0.69 10.53 83.10
C TYR A 559 -0.73 10.70 84.61
N THR A 560 -1.73 11.43 85.12
CA THR A 560 -1.93 11.71 86.54
C THR A 560 -3.29 11.19 86.96
N ALA A 561 -3.29 10.25 87.89
CA ALA A 561 -4.45 9.51 88.33
C ALA A 561 -4.92 9.97 89.71
N THR A 562 -6.23 10.14 89.86
CA THR A 562 -6.86 10.55 91.12
C THR A 562 -8.09 9.69 91.38
N VAL A 563 -8.16 9.04 92.54
CA VAL A 563 -9.30 8.22 92.93
C VAL A 563 -9.97 8.76 94.19
N SER A 564 -11.26 8.50 94.36
CA SER A 564 -11.92 8.63 95.65
C SER A 564 -12.70 7.36 95.95
N PHE A 565 -12.46 6.80 97.14
CA PHE A 565 -13.09 5.56 97.63
C PHE A 565 -13.24 5.65 99.15
N GLY A 566 -14.31 5.07 99.71
CA GLY A 566 -14.61 5.15 101.15
C GLY A 566 -14.90 6.55 101.72
N GLY A 567 -14.75 7.62 100.93
CA GLY A 567 -14.88 9.02 101.34
C GLY A 567 -13.55 9.80 101.38
N GLU A 568 -12.42 9.15 101.11
CA GLU A 568 -11.10 9.79 101.01
C GLU A 568 -10.61 9.89 99.55
N VAL A 569 -9.50 10.59 99.29
CA VAL A 569 -8.96 10.87 97.95
C VAL A 569 -7.47 10.58 97.89
N TYR A 570 -7.03 9.82 96.88
CA TYR A 570 -5.64 9.36 96.71
C TYR A 570 -5.16 9.61 95.26
N THR A 571 -3.86 9.86 95.05
CA THR A 571 -3.31 10.30 93.73
C THR A 571 -1.91 9.77 93.42
N GLU A 572 -1.62 9.46 92.15
CA GLU A 572 -0.27 9.09 91.64
C GLU A 572 -0.05 9.60 90.20
N THR A 573 1.20 9.65 89.70
CA THR A 573 1.55 10.09 88.32
C THR A 573 2.63 9.20 87.69
N LYS A 574 2.52 8.92 86.38
CA LYS A 574 3.55 8.24 85.57
C LYS A 574 3.80 8.92 84.22
N GLU A 575 4.97 8.64 83.65
CA GLU A 575 5.50 9.13 82.37
C GLU A 575 5.81 7.94 81.45
N ILE A 576 5.46 8.03 80.16
CA ILE A 576 5.85 7.04 79.14
C ILE A 576 6.30 7.67 77.82
N VAL A 577 7.20 6.92 77.18
CA VAL A 577 7.70 7.13 75.82
C VAL A 577 6.85 6.30 74.85
N LEU A 578 6.24 6.95 73.86
CA LEU A 578 5.52 6.32 72.76
C LEU A 578 6.48 6.16 71.58
N HIS A 579 6.99 4.96 71.35
CA HIS A 579 7.96 4.70 70.29
C HIS A 579 7.43 5.03 68.89
N ALA A 580 8.30 5.59 68.06
CA ALA A 580 8.01 5.98 66.68
C ALA A 580 7.37 4.83 65.87
N THR A 581 6.29 5.13 65.13
CA THR A 581 5.37 4.12 64.57
C THR A 581 5.90 3.32 63.38
N GLY A 582 7.16 3.54 62.99
CA GLY A 582 7.71 3.06 61.73
C GLY A 582 7.06 3.72 60.50
N HIS A 583 7.63 3.43 59.34
CA HIS A 583 7.18 3.95 58.05
C HIS A 583 6.38 2.89 57.28
N SER A 584 5.41 3.33 56.49
CA SER A 584 4.55 2.47 55.67
C SER A 584 4.49 3.06 54.26
N TYR A 585 5.49 2.68 53.46
CA TYR A 585 5.79 3.26 52.15
C TYR A 585 4.92 2.66 51.05
N THR A 586 3.66 3.10 50.96
CA THR A 586 2.66 2.55 50.04
C THR A 586 2.39 3.43 48.81
N LYS A 587 2.74 4.72 48.85
CA LYS A 587 2.48 5.67 47.76
C LYS A 587 3.74 5.90 46.93
N THR A 588 3.66 5.72 45.61
CA THR A 588 4.76 5.96 44.67
C THR A 588 4.53 7.22 43.84
N GLU A 589 5.57 8.06 43.68
CA GLU A 589 5.56 9.24 42.81
C GLU A 589 6.86 9.30 41.99
N TRP A 590 6.73 9.30 40.66
CA TRP A 590 7.85 9.36 39.73
C TRP A 590 8.12 10.79 39.23
N ILE A 591 9.29 11.32 39.56
CA ILE A 591 9.73 12.65 39.13
C ILE A 591 10.78 12.51 38.03
N TRP A 592 10.35 12.66 36.78
CA TRP A 592 11.24 12.64 35.63
C TRP A 592 11.89 14.01 35.35
N LYS A 593 13.18 14.01 35.05
CA LYS A 593 13.87 15.18 34.46
C LYS A 593 13.19 15.53 33.11
N LYS A 594 13.13 16.81 32.73
CA LYS A 594 12.32 17.31 31.60
C LYS A 594 12.55 16.55 30.29
N ASN A 595 13.79 16.16 30.04
CA ASN A 595 14.33 15.44 28.88
C ASN A 595 14.38 13.89 29.06
N ALA A 596 13.81 13.36 30.13
CA ALA A 596 13.84 11.94 30.53
C ALA A 596 15.25 11.33 30.75
N SER A 597 16.31 12.13 30.86
CA SER A 597 17.68 11.63 31.12
C SER A 597 17.95 11.33 32.60
N GLY A 598 16.97 10.78 33.30
CA GLY A 598 16.99 10.55 34.74
C GLY A 598 15.60 10.73 35.34
N ALA A 599 15.28 9.87 36.27
CA ALA A 599 14.07 9.90 37.08
C ALA A 599 14.46 9.63 38.53
N THR A 600 13.67 10.14 39.46
CA THR A 600 13.70 9.76 40.87
C THR A 600 12.34 9.20 41.23
N VAL A 601 12.32 8.01 41.80
CA VAL A 601 11.12 7.50 42.47
C VAL A 601 11.13 7.98 43.91
N ASN A 602 10.01 8.53 44.33
CA ASN A 602 9.70 8.81 45.73
C ASN A 602 8.72 7.74 46.19
N VAL A 603 9.08 6.99 47.22
CA VAL A 603 8.14 6.11 47.93
C VAL A 603 7.84 6.77 49.27
N ILE A 604 6.58 7.13 49.45
CA ILE A 604 6.11 8.07 50.46
C ILE A 604 5.34 7.28 51.53
N CYS A 605 5.68 7.52 52.79
CA CYS A 605 5.00 6.97 53.94
C CYS A 605 3.64 7.65 54.10
N ASP A 606 2.56 6.89 53.89
CA ASP A 606 1.18 7.41 53.87
C ASP A 606 0.75 8.05 55.20
N LYS A 607 1.41 7.69 56.31
CA LYS A 607 1.09 8.18 57.67
C LYS A 607 1.73 9.54 58.02
N CYS A 608 2.84 9.92 57.40
CA CYS A 608 3.61 11.11 57.81
C CYS A 608 4.25 11.90 56.67
N GLY A 609 4.15 11.44 55.42
CA GLY A 609 4.76 12.09 54.26
C GLY A 609 6.29 11.96 54.18
N ASP A 610 6.92 11.24 55.11
CA ASP A 610 8.33 10.91 55.02
C ASP A 610 8.60 10.08 53.76
N THR A 611 9.69 10.38 53.05
CA THR A 611 9.89 9.96 51.67
C THR A 611 11.27 9.33 51.50
N LEU A 612 11.29 8.06 51.08
CA LEU A 612 12.50 7.46 50.52
C LEU A 612 12.60 7.82 49.05
N THR A 613 13.76 8.33 48.65
CA THR A 613 14.06 8.70 47.26
C THR A 613 15.26 7.89 46.77
N ALA A 614 15.14 7.30 45.58
CA ALA A 614 16.27 6.76 44.83
C ALA A 614 16.34 7.41 43.44
N GLU A 615 17.57 7.70 42.97
CA GLU A 615 17.80 7.94 41.55
C GLU A 615 17.67 6.62 40.80
N ALA A 616 16.92 6.63 39.71
CA ALA A 616 16.71 5.46 38.86
C ALA A 616 17.80 5.34 37.80
N GLU A 617 18.24 4.10 37.55
CA GLU A 617 18.96 3.77 36.34
C GLU A 617 18.01 3.85 35.14
N ILE A 618 18.46 4.48 34.06
CA ILE A 618 17.64 4.71 32.86
C ILE A 618 18.18 3.89 31.70
N SER A 619 17.40 2.90 31.26
CA SER A 619 17.59 2.26 29.97
C SER A 619 16.77 2.99 28.90
N VAL A 620 17.27 3.00 27.66
CA VAL A 620 16.61 3.67 26.53
C VAL A 620 16.55 2.77 25.31
N LYS A 621 15.34 2.48 24.82
CA LYS A 621 15.10 1.86 23.53
C LYS A 621 14.73 2.94 22.53
N ILE A 622 15.51 3.06 21.45
CA ILE A 622 15.26 4.02 20.37
C ILE A 622 14.67 3.26 19.19
N ILE A 623 13.52 3.72 18.71
CA ILE A 623 12.95 3.35 17.42
C ILE A 623 13.07 4.59 16.54
N ASN A 624 13.97 4.53 15.56
CA ASN A 624 14.25 5.67 14.69
C ASN A 624 13.02 6.04 13.84
N PRO A 625 12.78 7.34 13.58
CA PRO A 625 11.75 7.76 12.63
C PRO A 625 12.14 7.34 11.21
N THR A 626 11.14 7.11 10.36
CA THR A 626 11.32 7.03 8.91
C THR A 626 10.76 8.29 8.25
N TYR A 627 10.81 8.41 6.92
CA TYR A 627 10.09 9.46 6.19
C TYR A 627 8.55 9.30 6.29
N ASN A 628 8.06 8.09 6.56
CA ASN A 628 6.64 7.76 6.55
C ASN A 628 6.03 7.62 7.97
N THR A 629 6.86 7.31 8.97
CA THR A 629 6.42 6.99 10.35
C THR A 629 7.18 7.80 11.39
N GLU A 630 6.46 8.22 12.45
CA GLU A 630 7.07 8.81 13.65
C GLU A 630 7.93 7.77 14.37
N GLY A 631 9.08 8.21 14.88
CA GLY A 631 9.92 7.41 15.77
C GLY A 631 9.52 7.58 17.23
N LYS A 632 10.14 6.82 18.13
CA LYS A 632 9.97 7.00 19.58
C LYS A 632 11.22 6.63 20.36
N LYS A 633 11.51 7.40 21.41
CA LYS A 633 12.41 7.00 22.50
C LYS A 633 11.57 6.51 23.66
N ILE A 634 11.77 5.27 24.06
CA ILE A 634 11.15 4.66 25.24
C ILE A 634 12.22 4.66 26.32
N TYR A 635 12.00 5.42 27.38
CA TYR A 635 12.87 5.45 28.56
C TYR A 635 12.21 4.60 29.64
N THR A 636 12.91 3.56 30.10
CA THR A 636 12.49 2.77 31.25
C THR A 636 13.39 3.15 32.42
N ALA A 637 12.78 3.64 33.48
CA ALA A 637 13.45 3.93 34.74
C ALA A 637 13.29 2.73 35.68
N THR A 638 14.39 2.28 36.28
CA THR A 638 14.40 1.22 37.29
C THR A 638 15.15 1.72 38.53
N ALA A 639 14.55 1.62 39.71
CA ALA A 639 15.15 2.02 40.97
C ALA A 639 14.87 0.99 42.06
N THR A 640 15.86 0.70 42.91
CA THR A 640 15.70 -0.20 44.06
C THR A 640 15.71 0.62 45.35
N ILE A 641 14.67 0.46 46.18
CA ILE A 641 14.61 1.03 47.54
C ILE A 641 14.35 -0.12 48.50
N GLU A 642 15.22 -0.25 49.51
CA GLU A 642 15.14 -1.28 50.57
C GLU A 642 15.00 -2.74 50.06
N GLY A 643 15.48 -3.00 48.83
CA GLY A 643 15.43 -4.32 48.18
C GLY A 643 14.20 -4.56 47.30
N VAL A 644 13.26 -3.61 47.24
CA VAL A 644 12.11 -3.62 46.32
C VAL A 644 12.46 -2.83 45.06
N GLU A 645 12.19 -3.42 43.89
CA GLU A 645 12.38 -2.77 42.59
C GLU A 645 11.11 -2.03 42.14
N TYR A 646 11.28 -0.81 41.67
CA TYR A 646 10.23 0.04 41.12
C TYR A 646 10.58 0.41 39.67
N THR A 647 9.60 0.33 38.77
CA THR A 647 9.77 0.72 37.36
C THR A 647 8.73 1.76 36.91
N ASP A 648 9.10 2.57 35.92
CA ASP A 648 8.19 3.45 35.18
C ASP A 648 8.69 3.68 33.74
N VAL A 649 7.78 3.96 32.81
CA VAL A 649 8.06 4.07 31.37
C VAL A 649 7.58 5.40 30.82
N ARG A 650 8.52 6.20 30.30
CA ARG A 650 8.23 7.46 29.63
C ARG A 650 8.57 7.39 28.15
N THR A 651 7.56 7.58 27.30
CA THR A 651 7.75 7.65 25.84
C THR A 651 7.85 9.10 25.37
N ILE A 652 8.87 9.41 24.55
CA ILE A 652 9.00 10.68 23.83
C ILE A 652 8.93 10.38 22.33
N LYS A 653 7.98 11.00 21.63
CA LYS A 653 7.86 10.92 20.16
C LYS A 653 9.06 11.59 19.48
N ILE A 654 9.46 11.04 18.34
CA ILE A 654 10.39 11.66 17.40
C ILE A 654 9.60 11.92 16.12
N ASP A 655 9.55 13.18 15.67
CA ASP A 655 8.88 13.53 14.42
C ASP A 655 9.45 12.73 13.24
N LYS A 656 8.60 12.43 12.26
CA LYS A 656 9.01 11.79 11.00
C LYS A 656 10.10 12.60 10.28
N LEU A 657 10.97 11.91 9.54
CA LEU A 657 12.06 12.55 8.80
C LEU A 657 11.54 13.49 7.72
N SER A 658 12.27 14.58 7.46
CA SER A 658 11.88 15.58 6.47
C SER A 658 12.25 15.15 5.05
N THR A 659 11.29 15.20 4.13
CA THR A 659 11.44 14.85 2.71
C THR A 659 11.88 16.04 1.84
N ALA A 660 12.15 17.20 2.45
CA ALA A 660 12.37 18.46 1.74
C ALA A 660 13.61 18.40 0.83
N THR A 661 13.40 18.44 -0.48
CA THR A 661 14.45 18.57 -1.48
C THR A 661 13.99 19.38 -2.69
N LYS A 662 14.92 20.07 -3.34
CA LYS A 662 14.71 20.75 -4.61
C LYS A 662 15.36 19.95 -5.73
N LEU A 663 14.54 19.28 -6.54
CA LEU A 663 14.98 18.59 -7.76
C LEU A 663 15.11 19.59 -8.94
N SER A 664 16.14 19.39 -9.75
CA SER A 664 16.42 20.15 -10.99
C SER A 664 17.12 19.25 -12.01
N TYR A 665 17.24 19.70 -13.26
CA TYR A 665 17.98 18.98 -14.29
C TYR A 665 18.64 19.92 -15.31
N GLU A 666 19.70 19.42 -15.95
CA GLU A 666 20.28 19.98 -17.17
C GLU A 666 20.03 19.03 -18.36
N ALA A 667 19.55 19.56 -19.48
CA ALA A 667 19.20 18.76 -20.66
C ALA A 667 20.45 18.42 -21.50
N GLY A 668 20.73 17.13 -21.67
CA GLY A 668 21.70 16.60 -22.63
C GLY A 668 21.04 16.25 -23.97
N SER A 669 21.80 15.70 -24.91
CA SER A 669 21.28 15.21 -26.20
C SER A 669 20.94 13.72 -26.08
N GLY A 670 19.66 13.40 -25.92
CA GLY A 670 19.20 12.04 -25.58
C GLY A 670 19.37 11.64 -24.10
N SER A 671 19.82 12.56 -23.25
CA SER A 671 19.93 12.37 -21.79
C SER A 671 19.52 13.63 -21.02
N ALA A 672 19.42 13.53 -19.70
CA ALA A 672 19.31 14.66 -18.78
C ALA A 672 20.04 14.35 -17.48
N VAL A 673 20.87 15.29 -17.01
CA VAL A 673 21.55 15.20 -15.72
C VAL A 673 20.65 15.81 -14.66
N LEU A 674 20.06 14.96 -13.81
CA LEU A 674 19.36 15.39 -12.61
C LEU A 674 20.35 15.87 -11.55
N SER A 675 19.94 16.83 -10.74
CA SER A 675 20.63 17.21 -9.50
C SER A 675 19.62 17.70 -8.47
N TRP A 676 19.79 17.28 -7.21
CA TRP A 676 18.91 17.65 -6.11
C TRP A 676 19.68 18.08 -4.87
N THR A 677 19.03 18.82 -3.98
CA THR A 677 19.60 19.11 -2.66
C THR A 677 19.57 17.85 -1.79
N PRO A 678 20.60 17.56 -0.99
CA PRO A 678 20.56 16.44 -0.04
C PRO A 678 19.31 16.50 0.85
N VAL A 679 18.66 15.36 1.03
CA VAL A 679 17.59 15.18 2.02
C VAL A 679 18.25 14.87 3.37
N ALA A 680 17.69 15.39 4.47
CA ALA A 680 18.20 15.10 5.81
C ALA A 680 18.11 13.60 6.12
N ASP A 681 19.15 13.08 6.77
CA ASP A 681 19.26 11.68 7.21
C ASP A 681 19.18 10.62 6.10
N ALA A 682 19.26 11.02 4.83
CA ALA A 682 19.20 10.12 3.69
C ALA A 682 20.49 9.30 3.53
N GLU A 683 20.35 7.98 3.59
CA GLU A 683 21.42 7.00 3.35
C GLU A 683 21.70 6.83 1.85
N LYS A 684 20.64 6.84 1.04
CA LYS A 684 20.66 6.79 -0.43
C LYS A 684 19.37 7.36 -1.03
N TYR A 685 19.34 7.50 -2.35
CA TYR A 685 18.22 8.04 -3.12
C TYR A 685 17.74 7.04 -4.18
N ALA A 686 16.54 7.25 -4.68
CA ALA A 686 16.05 6.59 -5.87
C ALA A 686 15.38 7.59 -6.82
N VAL A 687 15.68 7.43 -8.11
CA VAL A 687 15.05 8.19 -9.19
C VAL A 687 13.78 7.44 -9.61
N CYS A 688 12.65 8.14 -9.58
CA CYS A 688 11.33 7.58 -9.85
C CYS A 688 10.69 8.27 -11.06
N ALA A 689 10.05 7.51 -11.94
CA ALA A 689 9.34 8.02 -13.12
C ALA A 689 7.85 7.63 -13.06
N TYR A 690 6.97 8.54 -13.48
CA TYR A 690 5.53 8.28 -13.55
C TYR A 690 5.16 7.69 -14.92
N ILE A 691 4.82 6.40 -14.96
CA ILE A 691 4.62 5.63 -16.19
C ILE A 691 3.27 4.91 -16.11
N SER A 692 2.40 5.14 -17.11
CA SER A 692 1.07 4.53 -17.23
C SER A 692 0.20 4.68 -15.97
N GLY A 693 0.25 5.85 -15.32
CA GLY A 693 -0.55 6.16 -14.13
C GLY A 693 0.07 5.72 -12.79
N VAL A 694 1.27 5.14 -12.79
CA VAL A 694 1.92 4.62 -11.57
C VAL A 694 3.35 5.13 -11.47
N TRP A 695 3.78 5.52 -10.26
CA TRP A 695 5.18 5.81 -9.97
C TRP A 695 6.00 4.52 -9.94
N ARG A 696 7.10 4.49 -10.69
CA ARG A 696 8.05 3.37 -10.72
C ARG A 696 9.44 3.84 -10.36
N LYS A 697 10.10 3.14 -9.44
CA LYS A 697 11.52 3.30 -9.15
C LYS A 697 12.32 2.83 -10.38
N PHE A 698 13.28 3.62 -10.83
CA PHE A 698 14.10 3.36 -12.01
C PHE A 698 15.55 3.00 -11.65
N GLU A 699 16.16 3.76 -10.73
CA GLU A 699 17.55 3.58 -10.31
C GLU A 699 17.70 3.95 -8.82
N GLU A 700 18.62 3.29 -8.11
CA GLU A 700 19.11 3.71 -6.79
C GLU A 700 20.50 4.34 -6.89
N VAL A 701 20.75 5.43 -6.16
CA VAL A 701 22.04 6.15 -6.18
C VAL A 701 22.41 6.67 -4.80
N ASP A 702 23.70 6.60 -4.47
CA ASP A 702 24.24 7.11 -3.20
C ASP A 702 24.56 8.62 -3.25
N GLY A 703 24.56 9.21 -4.46
CA GLY A 703 24.84 10.62 -4.71
C GLY A 703 23.59 11.48 -4.91
N THR A 704 23.78 12.79 -5.03
CA THR A 704 22.70 13.77 -5.25
C THR A 704 22.52 14.21 -6.71
N SER A 705 22.94 13.36 -7.65
CA SER A 705 22.85 13.59 -9.10
C SER A 705 22.76 12.27 -9.85
N TYR A 706 22.03 12.24 -10.96
CA TYR A 706 21.92 11.06 -11.82
C TYR A 706 21.69 11.45 -13.29
N GLU A 707 22.37 10.79 -14.24
CA GLU A 707 22.13 11.01 -15.67
C GLU A 707 21.12 10.00 -16.22
N ILE A 708 19.88 10.43 -16.47
CA ILE A 708 18.91 9.60 -17.20
C ILE A 708 19.29 9.59 -18.68
N LYS A 709 19.49 8.41 -19.26
CA LYS A 709 19.84 8.20 -20.68
C LYS A 709 18.66 7.59 -21.46
N GLY A 710 18.70 7.72 -22.78
CA GLY A 710 17.65 7.18 -23.66
C GLY A 710 16.35 8.01 -23.66
N LEU A 711 16.41 9.28 -23.26
CA LEU A 711 15.28 10.19 -23.32
C LEU A 711 14.98 10.55 -24.78
N ASN A 712 13.72 10.42 -25.19
CA ASN A 712 13.29 10.75 -26.54
C ASN A 712 13.21 12.27 -26.74
N PRO A 713 13.88 12.86 -27.75
CA PRO A 713 13.80 14.30 -28.04
C PRO A 713 12.35 14.79 -28.20
N GLY A 714 12.01 15.86 -27.50
CA GLY A 714 10.67 16.46 -27.51
C GLY A 714 9.63 15.72 -26.65
N THR A 715 10.04 14.71 -25.87
CA THR A 715 9.19 14.09 -24.84
C THR A 715 9.55 14.65 -23.46
N VAL A 716 8.53 15.04 -22.68
CA VAL A 716 8.66 15.39 -21.27
C VAL A 716 8.26 14.18 -20.43
N TYR A 717 9.10 13.81 -19.47
CA TYR A 717 8.93 12.70 -18.55
C TYR A 717 8.73 13.25 -17.14
N LYS A 718 7.69 12.82 -16.43
CA LYS A 718 7.46 13.24 -15.05
C LYS A 718 8.32 12.40 -14.10
N VAL A 719 9.29 13.05 -13.44
CA VAL A 719 10.33 12.40 -12.62
C VAL A 719 10.37 13.02 -11.23
N ALA A 720 10.51 12.18 -10.21
CA ALA A 720 10.68 12.54 -8.80
C ALA A 720 11.94 11.85 -8.25
N VAL A 721 12.40 12.28 -7.08
CA VAL A 721 13.48 11.61 -6.33
C VAL A 721 13.04 11.38 -4.91
N ILE A 722 13.14 10.14 -4.43
CA ILE A 722 12.81 9.74 -3.06
C ILE A 722 14.09 9.38 -2.29
N ALA A 723 14.08 9.57 -0.98
CA ALA A 723 15.19 9.21 -0.08
C ALA A 723 14.89 7.92 0.69
N TYR A 724 15.95 7.23 1.11
CA TYR A 724 15.91 6.06 1.99
C TYR A 724 16.62 6.36 3.31
N ALA A 725 16.02 5.98 4.44
CA ALA A 725 16.61 6.11 5.76
C ALA A 725 15.93 5.15 6.75
N ASN A 726 16.68 4.62 7.71
CA ASN A 726 16.19 3.77 8.80
C ASN A 726 15.32 2.60 8.30
N GLY A 727 15.77 1.91 7.25
CA GLY A 727 15.09 0.75 6.70
C GLY A 727 13.99 1.03 5.66
N SER A 728 13.56 2.29 5.46
CA SER A 728 12.36 2.61 4.67
C SER A 728 12.57 3.69 3.60
N TRP A 729 11.90 3.51 2.45
CA TRP A 729 11.83 4.49 1.35
C TRP A 729 10.74 5.53 1.60
N SER A 730 11.03 6.81 1.40
CA SER A 730 10.01 7.86 1.36
C SER A 730 8.97 7.61 0.26
N THR A 731 7.69 7.84 0.58
CA THR A 731 6.58 7.81 -0.38
C THR A 731 6.28 9.19 -1.00
N ASP A 732 6.96 10.24 -0.55
CA ASP A 732 6.72 11.62 -1.01
C ASP A 732 7.31 11.87 -2.40
N THR A 733 6.43 12.08 -3.38
CA THR A 733 6.78 12.42 -4.77
C THR A 733 6.42 13.87 -5.14
N SER A 734 6.19 14.74 -4.14
CA SER A 734 5.82 16.16 -4.35
C SER A 734 6.90 17.00 -5.02
N ASN A 735 8.16 16.54 -5.00
CA ASN A 735 9.29 17.15 -5.72
C ASN A 735 9.31 16.87 -7.24
N ALA A 736 8.27 16.22 -7.77
CA ALA A 736 8.19 15.84 -9.18
C ALA A 736 8.32 17.03 -10.14
N ILE A 737 9.15 16.86 -11.18
CA ILE A 737 9.31 17.83 -12.27
C ILE A 737 9.20 17.15 -13.65
N GLY A 738 8.91 17.96 -14.68
CA GLY A 738 9.00 17.53 -16.08
C GLY A 738 10.45 17.59 -16.58
N VAL A 739 11.03 16.44 -16.88
CA VAL A 739 12.40 16.26 -17.39
C VAL A 739 12.37 15.91 -18.87
N GLY A 740 13.21 16.54 -19.67
CA GLY A 740 13.36 16.21 -21.09
C GLY A 740 14.81 16.40 -21.55
N CYS A 741 15.15 15.84 -22.70
CA CYS A 741 16.43 16.08 -23.36
C CYS A 741 16.30 17.19 -24.42
N LYS A 742 17.44 17.69 -24.89
CA LYS A 742 17.51 18.67 -25.99
C LYS A 742 16.81 18.14 -27.23
N SER A 743 16.04 19.00 -27.86
CA SER A 743 15.21 18.66 -29.01
C SER A 743 15.42 19.64 -30.17
N LYS A 744 15.02 19.25 -31.39
CA LYS A 744 14.92 20.18 -32.53
C LYS A 744 13.64 21.05 -32.47
N PHE A 745 12.68 20.69 -31.62
CA PHE A 745 11.40 21.37 -31.46
C PHE A 745 10.95 21.35 -29.99
N PRO A 746 10.25 22.37 -29.46
CA PRO A 746 9.75 22.34 -28.09
C PRO A 746 8.64 21.28 -27.97
N GLY A 747 8.84 20.27 -27.13
CA GLY A 747 7.76 19.42 -26.63
C GLY A 747 7.16 20.08 -25.38
N VAL A 748 5.85 20.27 -25.34
CA VAL A 748 5.18 21.10 -24.31
C VAL A 748 4.31 20.24 -23.40
N ASP A 749 4.41 20.50 -22.09
CA ASP A 749 3.57 19.97 -21.03
C ASP A 749 2.69 21.09 -20.44
N VAL A 750 1.48 20.74 -19.98
CA VAL A 750 0.42 21.68 -19.60
C VAL A 750 -0.21 21.29 -18.27
N GLU A 751 -0.04 22.12 -17.25
CA GLU A 751 -0.72 22.00 -15.96
C GLU A 751 -1.83 23.06 -15.87
N VAL A 752 -3.09 22.67 -15.63
CA VAL A 752 -4.22 23.61 -15.46
C VAL A 752 -4.65 23.64 -13.99
N SER A 753 -4.87 24.84 -13.45
CA SER A 753 -5.44 25.05 -12.11
C SER A 753 -6.37 26.26 -12.12
N HIS A 754 -7.67 26.00 -11.84
CA HIS A 754 -8.73 26.99 -11.93
C HIS A 754 -8.69 27.74 -13.27
N LYS A 755 -8.71 29.08 -13.23
CA LYS A 755 -8.62 29.95 -14.42
C LYS A 755 -7.21 30.14 -15.00
N ARG A 756 -6.20 29.40 -14.56
CA ARG A 756 -4.80 29.56 -15.02
C ARG A 756 -4.19 28.23 -15.50
N PHE A 757 -3.16 28.34 -16.31
CA PHE A 757 -2.33 27.22 -16.71
C PHE A 757 -0.84 27.55 -16.58
N LYS A 758 -0.02 26.52 -16.45
CA LYS A 758 1.43 26.58 -16.55
C LYS A 758 1.86 25.72 -17.74
N LEU A 759 2.65 26.31 -18.63
CA LEU A 759 3.33 25.58 -19.69
C LEU A 759 4.76 25.30 -19.24
N THR A 760 5.27 24.11 -19.53
CA THR A 760 6.69 23.76 -19.43
C THR A 760 7.10 23.12 -20.75
N TRP A 761 8.30 23.36 -21.28
CA TRP A 761 8.72 22.78 -22.56
C TRP A 761 10.17 22.28 -22.58
N THR A 762 10.45 21.30 -23.44
CA THR A 762 11.83 20.81 -23.64
C THR A 762 12.70 21.92 -24.26
N PRO A 763 13.91 22.17 -23.75
CA PRO A 763 14.83 23.12 -24.39
C PRO A 763 15.21 22.67 -25.80
N VAL A 764 15.31 23.64 -26.72
CA VAL A 764 15.66 23.41 -28.11
C VAL A 764 17.13 23.71 -28.37
N GLU A 765 17.75 22.85 -29.17
CA GLU A 765 19.14 22.99 -29.61
C GLU A 765 19.33 24.31 -30.38
N ASP A 766 20.38 25.06 -30.03
CA ASP A 766 20.72 26.39 -30.56
C ASP A 766 19.60 27.47 -30.48
N ALA A 767 18.65 27.31 -29.55
CA ALA A 767 17.59 28.30 -29.34
C ALA A 767 18.13 29.62 -28.74
N GLU A 768 17.80 30.73 -29.39
CA GLU A 768 18.09 32.10 -28.93
C GLU A 768 17.01 32.63 -27.97
N ARG A 769 15.74 32.26 -28.22
CA ARG A 769 14.52 32.74 -27.54
C ARG A 769 13.35 31.79 -27.83
N TYR A 770 12.28 31.87 -27.05
CA TYR A 770 10.99 31.23 -27.33
C TYR A 770 9.87 32.26 -27.58
N ALA A 771 8.82 31.83 -28.27
CA ALA A 771 7.56 32.54 -28.43
C ALA A 771 6.40 31.59 -28.16
N ILE A 772 5.40 32.06 -27.41
CA ILE A 772 4.14 31.37 -27.16
C ILE A 772 3.05 32.09 -27.96
N ALA A 773 2.27 31.35 -28.74
CA ALA A 773 1.18 31.90 -29.54
C ALA A 773 -0.15 31.16 -29.31
N ILE A 774 -1.26 31.87 -29.50
CA ILE A 774 -2.63 31.37 -29.40
C ILE A 774 -3.34 31.61 -30.73
N TYR A 775 -4.13 30.64 -31.18
CA TYR A 775 -4.99 30.78 -32.35
C TYR A 775 -6.31 31.47 -31.97
N LYS A 776 -6.62 32.61 -32.59
CA LYS A 776 -7.83 33.40 -32.33
C LYS A 776 -8.32 34.07 -33.61
N ASN A 777 -9.63 34.02 -33.85
CA ASN A 777 -10.30 34.67 -35.00
C ASN A 777 -9.72 34.29 -36.39
N GLY A 778 -9.12 33.10 -36.52
CA GLY A 778 -8.49 32.64 -37.77
C GLY A 778 -6.99 32.96 -37.90
N GLU A 779 -6.38 33.64 -36.92
CA GLU A 779 -4.97 34.04 -36.95
C GLU A 779 -4.20 33.58 -35.71
N TRP A 780 -2.88 33.44 -35.86
CA TRP A 780 -1.96 33.10 -34.77
C TRP A 780 -1.39 34.36 -34.14
N VAL A 781 -1.73 34.60 -32.87
CA VAL A 781 -1.30 35.77 -32.10
C VAL A 781 -0.21 35.36 -31.11
N VAL A 782 1.00 35.91 -31.23
CA VAL A 782 2.07 35.72 -30.22
C VAL A 782 1.69 36.47 -28.95
N VAL A 783 1.52 35.74 -27.85
CA VAL A 783 1.07 36.27 -26.54
C VAL A 783 2.21 36.46 -25.54
N ALA A 784 3.32 35.73 -25.68
CA ALA A 784 4.51 35.88 -24.84
C ALA A 784 5.79 35.53 -25.61
N ARG A 785 6.94 36.01 -25.13
CA ARG A 785 8.28 35.69 -25.64
C ARG A 785 9.26 35.66 -24.49
N GLU A 786 10.12 34.66 -24.47
CA GLU A 786 11.04 34.38 -23.36
C GLU A 786 12.48 34.17 -23.87
N ASP A 787 13.47 34.38 -22.99
CA ASP A 787 14.90 34.13 -23.27
C ASP A 787 15.20 32.62 -23.43
N ALA A 788 16.34 32.27 -24.03
CA ALA A 788 16.75 30.88 -24.32
C ALA A 788 16.79 29.94 -23.09
N ASP A 789 17.08 30.49 -21.92
CA ASP A 789 17.19 29.81 -20.62
C ASP A 789 15.85 29.62 -19.92
N VAL A 790 14.75 30.16 -20.47
CA VAL A 790 13.41 30.06 -19.91
C VAL A 790 12.61 28.98 -20.64
N THR A 791 12.23 27.93 -19.91
CA THR A 791 11.48 26.78 -20.44
C THR A 791 10.12 26.57 -19.77
N SER A 792 9.60 27.56 -19.05
CA SER A 792 8.25 27.52 -18.49
C SER A 792 7.63 28.91 -18.37
N VAL A 793 6.30 28.99 -18.44
CA VAL A 793 5.52 30.21 -18.19
C VAL A 793 4.22 29.88 -17.48
N ILE A 794 3.78 30.76 -16.56
CA ILE A 794 2.46 30.69 -15.91
C ILE A 794 1.57 31.75 -16.54
N SER A 795 0.36 31.36 -16.94
CA SER A 795 -0.61 32.25 -17.56
C SER A 795 -1.21 33.25 -16.56
N PRO A 796 -1.70 34.41 -17.03
CA PRO A 796 -2.74 35.16 -16.31
C PRO A 796 -4.03 34.33 -16.22
N GLU A 797 -5.10 34.92 -15.67
CA GLU A 797 -6.42 34.28 -15.71
C GLU A 797 -7.02 34.31 -17.12
N PHE A 798 -7.64 33.18 -17.49
CA PHE A 798 -8.33 32.93 -18.74
C PHE A 798 -9.80 32.63 -18.44
N GLU A 799 -10.68 32.98 -19.36
CA GLU A 799 -12.07 32.56 -19.26
C GLU A 799 -12.23 31.06 -19.58
N PRO A 800 -13.31 30.40 -19.12
CA PRO A 800 -13.61 29.03 -19.48
C PRO A 800 -13.68 28.84 -21.00
N GLY A 801 -13.01 27.80 -21.50
CA GLY A 801 -12.87 27.53 -22.93
C GLY A 801 -11.61 26.73 -23.27
N THR A 802 -11.54 26.24 -24.51
CA THR A 802 -10.34 25.56 -25.04
C THR A 802 -9.58 26.51 -25.97
N TYR A 803 -8.28 26.67 -25.70
CA TYR A 803 -7.37 27.54 -26.42
C TYR A 803 -6.35 26.70 -27.17
N LYS A 804 -6.34 26.78 -28.52
CA LYS A 804 -5.28 26.18 -29.35
C LYS A 804 -4.04 27.07 -29.30
N MET A 805 -2.90 26.48 -28.95
CA MET A 805 -1.64 27.17 -28.63
C MET A 805 -0.43 26.50 -29.31
N VAL A 806 0.72 27.17 -29.32
CA VAL A 806 2.00 26.63 -29.79
C VAL A 806 3.18 27.33 -29.11
N VAL A 807 4.29 26.62 -28.90
CA VAL A 807 5.59 27.21 -28.51
C VAL A 807 6.58 27.03 -29.66
N CYS A 808 7.23 28.11 -30.07
CA CYS A 808 8.25 28.12 -31.13
C CYS A 808 9.59 28.64 -30.59
N ALA A 809 10.68 27.97 -30.95
CA ALA A 809 12.03 28.46 -30.72
C ALA A 809 12.47 29.41 -31.84
N ARG A 810 13.36 30.36 -31.53
CA ARG A 810 14.10 31.15 -32.51
C ARG A 810 15.51 30.58 -32.63
N ILE A 811 15.95 30.28 -33.85
CA ILE A 811 17.25 29.65 -34.13
C ILE A 811 17.88 30.40 -35.31
N ASN A 812 19.16 30.77 -35.23
CA ASN A 812 19.88 31.51 -36.28
C ASN A 812 19.13 32.76 -36.78
N GLY A 813 18.54 33.53 -35.86
CA GLY A 813 17.79 34.74 -36.14
C GLY A 813 16.36 34.55 -36.67
N GLU A 814 15.89 33.34 -36.97
CA GLU A 814 14.54 33.07 -37.49
C GLU A 814 13.68 32.24 -36.53
N TRP A 815 12.35 32.40 -36.58
CA TRP A 815 11.42 31.56 -35.82
C TRP A 815 11.26 30.21 -36.51
N ASP A 816 11.47 29.11 -35.79
CA ASP A 816 11.29 27.78 -36.37
C ASP A 816 9.80 27.46 -36.53
N LEU A 817 9.31 27.63 -37.76
CA LEU A 817 7.95 27.30 -38.20
C LEU A 817 7.86 25.93 -38.91
N ARG A 818 8.93 25.12 -38.93
CA ARG A 818 8.87 23.77 -39.52
C ARG A 818 7.92 22.92 -38.68
N LYS A 819 7.08 22.08 -39.30
CA LYS A 819 6.09 21.26 -38.58
C LYS A 819 5.21 22.07 -37.59
N PHE A 820 4.81 23.29 -37.96
CA PHE A 820 4.09 24.22 -37.07
C PHE A 820 2.77 23.63 -36.54
N GLU A 821 1.85 23.23 -37.42
CA GLU A 821 0.54 22.70 -37.01
C GLU A 821 0.64 21.44 -36.12
N SER A 822 1.60 20.54 -36.40
CA SER A 822 1.82 19.34 -35.58
C SER A 822 2.59 19.60 -34.26
N ARG A 823 2.92 20.86 -33.94
CA ARG A 823 3.44 21.29 -32.63
C ARG A 823 2.40 22.09 -31.84
N THR A 824 1.20 22.25 -32.40
CA THR A 824 0.10 22.90 -31.69
C THR A 824 -0.50 21.97 -30.64
N PHE A 825 -0.96 22.54 -29.54
CA PHE A 825 -1.58 21.84 -28.42
C PHE A 825 -2.78 22.64 -27.91
N GLU A 826 -3.64 22.03 -27.11
CA GLU A 826 -4.82 22.67 -26.55
C GLU A 826 -4.75 22.81 -25.05
N VAL A 827 -5.21 23.95 -24.52
CA VAL A 827 -5.37 24.20 -23.09
C VAL A 827 -6.84 24.46 -22.80
N THR A 828 -7.49 23.58 -22.02
CA THR A 828 -8.89 23.75 -21.63
C THR A 828 -9.01 24.29 -20.21
N ILE A 829 -9.58 25.49 -20.09
CA ILE A 829 -9.97 26.13 -18.84
C ILE A 829 -11.46 25.83 -18.58
N ARG A 830 -11.82 25.56 -17.32
CA ARG A 830 -13.19 25.25 -16.88
C ARG A 830 -13.67 26.33 -15.90
N GLU A 831 -14.98 26.38 -15.65
CA GLU A 831 -15.60 27.27 -14.65
C GLU A 831 -15.08 27.01 -13.23
#